data_AF-A0A819LJQ8-F1
#
_entry.id   AF-A0A819LJQ8-F1
#
_cell.length_a   1.000
_cell.length_b   1.000
_cell.length_c   1.000
_cell.angle_alpha   90.00
_cell.angle_beta   90.00
_cell.angle_gamma   90.00
#
_symmetry.space_group_name_H-M   'P 1'
#
loop_
_entity.id
_entity.type
_entity.pdbx_description
1 polymer ?
#
loop_
_entity_poly.entity_id
_entity_poly.type
_entity_poly.pdbx_seq_one_letter_code
_entity_poly.pdbx_strand_id
1 'polypeptide(L)'
;MSINCVQQCSICFVNVNGNNGYIRHIRQVHVNDRQFGTPCALCDSKFVFTNLKSFISHFRKHMLHSLFDEVPTPDLCVNHDIINSDVNDDFEEQLTIPEYEQYEHYDQLEEIKKFYLKMLLRVREGHILPGAVMKTISLSLCSLLETFSIFLLSKLNINLDNPILRHVNGDIEKILFEISKNEESFISDCELYFKFIKPKEIQLPTGNKAYYIPICDVLMCLFQKKDFYECIKREKKYICQFDGQDIIYHYRNGEIGRQHCILKIKENTILLQLYCDDISVVNPLMGKNAAHKLTTFYLSIDDLPACYNSSLNFIHLLLLFYRKDFENENNRQILFNLLNKDIECLENDGLILPGDITPTYFTISTLCADNLAAHELGGFTCSFNSGRCCRYCLIHHKDMKYVYREADVLIRTAASHDFHVKHIDNVPNDKSLYGVNEKSILSTLLSFNPITSLPPDIMHDILEGIMPKIISSLLHTIVSTRLCTSAQICYRINNFIYGINDRRNRPPTFKEKDIHDKRVPGKAMEKYCLFLNLPFILMDIVDRIPYWFLYELLRQIWDILYSDYPRKSWLSTLEDLIQELLQLFQTIFPEQFIPKCHFLLHAARNTAKYGPLKRQMNLRYESKHHLLKKIANTCNNYINLPCTISKRVQLRQCYELMEENIFKCSGISGKFHSRRKISFRKEIQNSLRDDYLFDYDELIEYVKWVVLHNIKYKIGDVFVFYLLGGEEIPLFGEIKYIINNKKAWRFIVHCYETISFRENLHCYEISPSNAYVVLGENEFLTYKAEDCYFLNNSYFVRVPYRLTHVE
;
A
#
# COMPACT_ATOMS: atom_id res chain seq x y z
N MET A 1 35.39 -50.61 1.10
CA MET A 1 34.26 -50.08 1.90
C MET A 1 34.74 -48.86 2.67
N SER A 2 34.60 -47.66 2.12
CA SER A 2 34.81 -46.40 2.86
C SER A 2 33.44 -45.86 3.26
N ILE A 3 33.16 -45.83 4.55
CA ILE A 3 31.93 -45.27 5.11
C ILE A 3 31.91 -43.77 4.76
N ASN A 4 30.97 -43.35 3.90
CA ASN A 4 30.66 -41.93 3.70
C ASN A 4 30.10 -41.38 5.01
N CYS A 5 30.97 -40.78 5.84
CA CYS A 5 30.59 -40.18 7.10
C CYS A 5 29.86 -38.85 6.82
N VAL A 6 28.53 -38.89 6.86
CA VAL A 6 27.67 -37.69 6.80
C VAL A 6 27.70 -37.01 8.16
N GLN A 7 28.12 -35.76 8.23
CA GLN A 7 28.22 -34.99 9.47
C GLN A 7 27.19 -33.87 9.49
N GLN A 8 26.40 -33.78 10.56
CA GLN A 8 25.44 -32.70 10.74
C GLN A 8 26.12 -31.48 11.38
N CYS A 9 26.01 -30.32 10.74
CA CYS A 9 26.51 -29.06 11.27
C CYS A 9 25.72 -28.69 12.53
N SER A 10 26.39 -28.50 13.66
CA SER A 10 25.69 -28.16 14.92
C SER A 10 25.15 -26.73 14.96
N ILE A 11 25.55 -25.86 14.01
CA ILE A 11 25.12 -24.45 13.96
C ILE A 11 23.85 -24.31 13.12
N CYS A 12 23.82 -24.91 11.92
CA CYS A 12 22.68 -24.79 11.00
C CYS A 12 21.96 -26.11 10.71
N PHE A 13 22.36 -27.21 11.34
CA PHE A 13 21.76 -28.55 11.23
C PHE A 13 21.81 -29.16 9.82
N VAL A 14 22.60 -28.57 8.92
CA VAL A 14 22.87 -29.06 7.56
C VAL A 14 23.73 -30.31 7.61
N ASN A 15 23.29 -31.39 6.96
CA ASN A 15 24.12 -32.58 6.74
C ASN A 15 25.16 -32.28 5.66
N VAL A 16 26.41 -32.65 5.90
CA VAL A 16 27.50 -32.44 4.96
C VAL A 16 28.24 -33.73 4.74
N ASN A 17 28.38 -34.09 3.47
CA ASN A 17 29.11 -35.28 3.05
C ASN A 17 30.62 -35.11 3.19
N GLY A 18 31.22 -35.95 4.02
CA GLY A 18 32.66 -36.05 4.16
C GLY A 18 33.31 -34.90 4.93
N ASN A 19 34.42 -35.26 5.54
CA ASN A 19 35.27 -34.42 6.39
C ASN A 19 35.72 -33.10 5.70
N ASN A 20 36.18 -33.17 4.44
CA ASN A 20 36.58 -31.98 3.68
C ASN A 20 35.38 -31.09 3.31
N GLY A 21 34.22 -31.71 3.00
CA GLY A 21 32.97 -31.01 2.77
C GLY A 21 32.54 -30.22 4.01
N TYR A 22 32.64 -30.82 5.19
CA TYR A 22 32.28 -30.20 6.46
C TYR A 22 33.14 -28.96 6.76
N ILE A 23 34.48 -29.02 6.56
CA ILE A 23 35.36 -27.85 6.70
C ILE A 23 34.98 -26.75 5.70
N ARG A 24 34.71 -27.12 4.44
CA ARG A 24 34.34 -26.17 3.39
C ARG A 24 33.03 -25.46 3.75
N HIS A 25 32.02 -26.20 4.21
CA HIS A 25 30.75 -25.68 4.71
C HIS A 25 30.96 -24.69 5.86
N ILE A 26 31.66 -25.10 6.93
CA ILE A 26 31.92 -24.24 8.09
C ILE A 26 32.66 -22.95 7.70
N ARG A 27 33.60 -23.01 6.76
CA ARG A 27 34.33 -21.84 6.23
C ARG A 27 33.50 -20.92 5.35
N GLN A 28 32.57 -21.45 4.57
CA GLN A 28 31.80 -20.65 3.62
C GLN A 28 30.54 -20.07 4.25
N VAL A 29 29.93 -20.80 5.19
CA VAL A 29 28.63 -20.48 5.78
C VAL A 29 28.78 -19.71 7.09
N HIS A 30 29.70 -20.13 7.95
CA HIS A 30 29.76 -19.67 9.35
C HIS A 30 30.93 -18.73 9.65
N VAL A 31 31.64 -18.25 8.62
CA VAL A 31 32.84 -17.41 8.80
C VAL A 31 32.56 -16.06 9.46
N ASN A 32 31.35 -15.53 9.28
CA ASN A 32 30.94 -14.21 9.79
C ASN A 32 29.85 -14.30 10.87
N ASP A 33 29.61 -15.49 11.45
CA ASP A 33 28.62 -15.63 12.52
C ASP A 33 29.09 -14.93 13.80
N ARG A 34 28.32 -13.93 14.25
CA ARG A 34 28.63 -13.14 15.45
C ARG A 34 28.65 -13.96 16.74
N GLN A 35 28.00 -15.12 16.74
CA GLN A 35 27.95 -16.07 17.86
C GLN A 35 28.39 -17.46 17.39
N PHE A 36 29.49 -17.53 16.65
CA PHE A 36 30.06 -18.81 16.23
C PHE A 36 30.35 -19.68 17.46
N GLY A 37 29.79 -20.90 17.48
CA GLY A 37 29.95 -21.85 18.57
C GLY A 37 29.63 -23.26 18.07
N THR A 38 30.65 -24.09 17.88
CA THR A 38 30.47 -25.47 17.40
C THR A 38 31.33 -26.45 18.21
N PRO A 39 30.77 -27.56 18.71
CA PRO A 39 31.57 -28.71 19.13
C PRO A 39 32.23 -29.39 17.91
N CYS A 40 33.22 -30.24 18.19
CA CYS A 40 33.81 -31.12 17.18
C CYS A 40 32.97 -32.39 17.04
N ALA A 41 32.56 -32.73 15.81
CA ALA A 41 31.79 -33.96 15.54
C ALA A 41 32.68 -35.24 15.50
N LEU A 42 34.00 -35.08 15.51
CA LEU A 42 34.98 -36.19 15.41
C LEU A 42 35.56 -36.61 16.77
N CYS A 43 35.18 -35.94 17.86
CA CYS A 43 35.61 -36.32 19.21
C CYS A 43 34.58 -35.91 20.26
N ASP A 44 34.48 -36.71 21.34
CA ASP A 44 33.58 -36.48 22.47
C ASP A 44 34.00 -35.31 23.39
N SER A 45 34.74 -34.33 22.84
CA SER A 45 35.08 -33.15 23.61
C SER A 45 33.81 -32.34 23.89
N LYS A 46 33.49 -32.11 25.17
CA LYS A 46 32.45 -31.15 25.60
C LYS A 46 32.84 -29.69 25.31
N PHE A 47 33.92 -29.48 24.54
CA PHE A 47 34.51 -28.19 24.27
C PHE A 47 33.85 -27.56 23.03
N VAL A 48 33.21 -26.41 23.21
CA VAL A 48 32.59 -25.64 22.13
C VAL A 48 33.60 -24.61 21.64
N PHE A 49 33.97 -24.69 20.36
CA PHE A 49 34.88 -23.74 19.75
C PHE A 49 34.13 -22.46 19.39
N THR A 50 34.53 -21.35 20.00
CA THR A 50 33.98 -20.02 19.72
C THR A 50 34.77 -19.25 18.65
N ASN A 51 35.86 -19.83 18.15
CA ASN A 51 36.70 -19.27 17.11
C ASN A 51 36.88 -20.26 15.95
N LEU A 52 36.53 -19.81 14.74
CA LEU A 52 36.58 -20.60 13.51
C LEU A 52 38.00 -21.14 13.19
N LYS A 53 39.05 -20.32 13.34
CA LYS A 53 40.43 -20.74 13.03
C LYS A 53 40.87 -21.84 13.99
N SER A 54 40.53 -21.71 15.26
CA SER A 54 40.82 -22.72 16.29
C SER A 54 40.07 -24.02 16.03
N PHE A 55 38.78 -23.92 15.69
CA PHE A 55 37.96 -25.08 15.29
C PHE A 55 38.57 -25.83 14.10
N ILE A 56 38.89 -25.12 13.01
CA ILE A 56 39.43 -25.75 11.79
C ILE A 56 40.80 -26.39 12.05
N SER A 57 41.65 -25.73 12.85
CA SER A 57 42.96 -26.29 13.23
C SER A 57 42.79 -27.61 14.01
N HIS A 58 41.89 -27.63 14.99
CA HIS A 58 41.55 -28.82 15.75
C HIS A 58 40.94 -29.93 14.87
N PHE A 59 39.96 -29.59 14.04
CA PHE A 59 39.25 -30.52 13.18
C PHE A 59 40.19 -31.17 12.14
N ARG A 60 41.17 -30.41 11.61
CA ARG A 60 42.23 -30.93 10.72
C ARG A 60 43.18 -31.89 11.42
N LYS A 61 43.49 -31.66 12.71
CA LYS A 61 44.32 -32.61 13.48
C LYS A 61 43.65 -33.98 13.60
N HIS A 62 42.33 -34.03 13.77
CA HIS A 62 41.59 -35.30 13.77
C HIS A 62 41.64 -36.01 12.41
N MET A 63 41.59 -35.27 11.29
CA MET A 63 41.75 -35.86 9.96
C MET A 63 43.15 -36.40 9.68
N LEU A 64 44.17 -35.78 10.29
CA LEU A 64 45.55 -36.25 10.18
C LEU A 64 45.80 -37.46 11.09
N HIS A 65 45.22 -37.51 12.29
CA HIS A 65 45.34 -38.66 13.19
C HIS A 65 44.60 -39.92 12.70
N SER A 66 43.55 -39.78 11.90
CA SER A 66 42.88 -40.94 11.26
C SER A 66 43.68 -41.61 10.15
N LEU A 67 44.86 -41.09 9.79
CA LEU A 67 45.72 -41.60 8.71
C LEU A 67 47.03 -42.24 9.21
N PHE A 68 47.30 -42.26 10.52
CA PHE A 68 48.57 -42.75 11.08
C PHE A 68 48.35 -43.59 12.34
N ASP A 69 47.82 -44.81 12.17
CA ASP A 69 48.24 -45.96 12.97
C ASP A 69 49.22 -46.77 12.10
N GLU A 70 50.50 -46.40 12.12
CA GLU A 70 51.68 -47.27 11.94
C GLU A 70 52.99 -46.48 12.20
N VAL A 71 53.98 -47.16 12.76
CA VAL A 71 55.13 -46.70 13.59
C VAL A 71 56.30 -46.06 12.77
N PRO A 72 57.24 -45.29 13.37
CA PRO A 72 57.96 -44.17 12.73
C PRO A 72 59.46 -44.41 12.41
N THR A 73 60.09 -43.44 11.71
CA THR A 73 61.48 -42.88 11.81
C THR A 73 62.07 -42.46 10.43
N PRO A 74 63.12 -41.59 10.32
CA PRO A 74 62.93 -40.23 9.81
C PRO A 74 63.92 -39.82 8.68
N ASP A 75 63.80 -38.55 8.28
CA ASP A 75 64.82 -37.67 7.70
C ASP A 75 65.00 -37.51 6.18
N LEU A 76 65.10 -36.20 5.87
CA LEU A 76 65.83 -35.51 4.80
C LEU A 76 65.11 -35.18 3.48
N CYS A 77 64.79 -33.89 3.41
CA CYS A 77 64.69 -32.97 2.28
C CYS A 77 65.48 -33.37 1.01
N VAL A 78 64.94 -33.01 -0.16
CA VAL A 78 65.49 -32.00 -1.11
C VAL A 78 64.94 -32.18 -2.55
N ASN A 79 64.40 -31.06 -3.08
CA ASN A 79 64.34 -30.52 -4.46
C ASN A 79 63.77 -31.24 -5.70
N HIS A 80 63.05 -30.36 -6.45
CA HIS A 80 62.98 -30.12 -7.91
C HIS A 80 62.36 -31.17 -8.86
N ASP A 81 61.15 -30.83 -9.32
CA ASP A 81 60.89 -30.28 -10.67
C ASP A 81 61.51 -30.94 -11.92
N ILE A 82 60.58 -31.39 -12.78
CA ILE A 82 60.55 -31.47 -14.25
C ILE A 82 61.27 -32.70 -14.88
N ILE A 83 60.51 -33.51 -15.63
CA ILE A 83 60.57 -33.70 -17.12
C ILE A 83 59.73 -34.94 -17.52
N ASN A 84 58.99 -34.75 -18.62
CA ASN A 84 58.18 -35.69 -19.40
C ASN A 84 58.87 -37.01 -19.78
N SER A 85 58.08 -38.08 -19.93
CA SER A 85 58.06 -38.89 -21.17
C SER A 85 56.98 -39.99 -21.11
N ASP A 86 55.99 -39.86 -21.97
CA ASP A 86 55.62 -40.81 -23.03
C ASP A 86 55.30 -42.30 -22.76
N VAL A 87 54.13 -42.67 -23.32
CA VAL A 87 53.86 -43.81 -24.24
C VAL A 87 53.13 -45.06 -23.71
N ASN A 88 51.88 -45.12 -24.18
CA ASN A 88 51.17 -46.22 -24.87
C ASN A 88 50.27 -47.26 -24.17
N ASP A 89 49.07 -47.30 -24.78
CA ASP A 89 48.34 -48.43 -25.38
C ASP A 89 47.17 -49.11 -24.64
N ASP A 90 46.03 -48.93 -25.31
CA ASP A 90 45.01 -49.90 -25.71
C ASP A 90 44.09 -50.55 -24.65
N PHE A 91 42.79 -50.24 -24.71
CA PHE A 91 41.84 -51.01 -25.54
C PHE A 91 40.42 -50.41 -25.41
N GLU A 92 39.81 -50.10 -26.55
CA GLU A 92 38.40 -49.74 -26.70
C GLU A 92 37.49 -50.95 -26.42
N GLU A 93 36.36 -50.73 -25.73
CA GLU A 93 35.16 -51.53 -25.95
C GLU A 93 33.94 -50.62 -25.99
N GLN A 94 33.35 -50.52 -27.19
CA GLN A 94 32.20 -49.71 -27.53
C GLN A 94 30.92 -50.33 -26.95
N LEU A 95 30.16 -49.55 -26.16
CA LEU A 95 28.76 -49.82 -25.86
C LEU A 95 27.91 -48.66 -26.39
N THR A 96 27.24 -48.94 -27.50
CA THR A 96 26.30 -48.08 -28.23
C THR A 96 25.13 -47.63 -27.34
N ILE A 97 24.96 -46.31 -27.22
CA ILE A 97 23.78 -45.67 -26.62
C ILE A 97 22.70 -45.56 -27.72
N PRO A 98 21.43 -45.95 -27.48
CA PRO A 98 20.37 -45.79 -28.48
C PRO A 98 20.06 -44.31 -28.71
N GLU A 99 19.91 -43.94 -29.98
CA GLU A 99 19.45 -42.62 -30.42
C GLU A 99 18.12 -42.27 -29.75
N TYR A 100 18.14 -41.29 -28.84
CA TYR A 100 16.94 -40.67 -28.32
C TYR A 100 16.45 -39.65 -29.35
N GLU A 101 15.22 -39.86 -29.81
CA GLU A 101 14.44 -38.94 -30.62
C GLU A 101 14.48 -37.52 -30.05
N GLN A 102 14.67 -36.53 -30.92
CA GLN A 102 14.67 -35.10 -30.61
C GLN A 102 13.31 -34.66 -30.06
N TYR A 103 13.14 -34.73 -28.75
CA TYR A 103 12.15 -33.93 -28.03
C TYR A 103 12.65 -32.48 -27.97
N GLU A 104 11.79 -31.52 -28.31
CA GLU A 104 12.06 -30.08 -28.13
C GLU A 104 12.63 -29.82 -26.72
N HIS A 105 13.85 -29.27 -26.66
CA HIS A 105 14.63 -29.12 -25.44
C HIS A 105 14.00 -28.06 -24.52
N TYR A 106 13.07 -28.48 -23.66
CA TYR A 106 12.58 -27.72 -22.51
C TYR A 106 13.67 -27.73 -21.42
N ASP A 107 14.36 -26.61 -21.17
CA ASP A 107 15.42 -26.54 -20.14
C ASP A 107 14.83 -26.49 -18.72
N GLN A 108 14.70 -27.67 -18.10
CA GLN A 108 14.17 -27.84 -16.75
C GLN A 108 14.97 -27.08 -15.68
N LEU A 109 16.28 -26.84 -15.90
CA LEU A 109 17.10 -26.07 -14.95
C LEU A 109 16.69 -24.60 -14.93
N GLU A 110 16.31 -24.05 -16.09
CA GLU A 110 15.81 -22.69 -16.21
C GLU A 110 14.46 -22.50 -15.51
N GLU A 111 13.58 -23.50 -15.56
CA GLU A 111 12.33 -23.49 -14.80
C GLU A 111 12.57 -23.54 -13.28
N ILE A 112 13.50 -24.38 -12.82
CA ILE A 112 13.92 -24.43 -11.41
C ILE A 112 14.46 -23.07 -10.97
N LYS A 113 15.30 -22.45 -11.80
CA LYS A 113 15.86 -21.11 -11.55
C LYS A 113 14.76 -20.07 -11.37
N LYS A 114 13.81 -20.01 -12.31
CA LYS A 114 12.63 -19.11 -12.24
C LYS A 114 11.77 -19.39 -11.01
N PHE A 115 11.52 -20.66 -10.70
CA PHE A 115 10.74 -21.06 -9.53
C PHE A 115 11.41 -20.61 -8.22
N TYR A 116 12.70 -20.86 -8.07
CA TYR A 116 13.47 -20.47 -6.89
C TYR A 116 13.50 -18.96 -6.72
N LEU A 117 13.74 -18.22 -7.80
CA LEU A 117 13.76 -16.76 -7.78
C LEU A 117 12.39 -16.18 -7.39
N LYS A 118 11.31 -16.73 -7.94
CA LYS A 118 9.92 -16.38 -7.58
C LYS A 118 9.64 -16.67 -6.11
N MET A 119 10.09 -17.82 -5.61
CA MET A 119 9.95 -18.20 -4.21
C MET A 119 10.71 -17.22 -3.29
N LEU A 120 11.95 -16.87 -3.62
CA LEU A 120 12.73 -15.90 -2.87
C LEU A 120 12.05 -14.52 -2.84
N LEU A 121 11.58 -14.02 -3.99
CA LEU A 121 10.87 -12.75 -4.06
C LEU A 121 9.61 -12.77 -3.18
N ARG A 122 8.82 -13.85 -3.27
CA ARG A 122 7.62 -14.04 -2.44
C ARG A 122 7.93 -14.05 -0.95
N VAL A 123 8.91 -14.84 -0.53
CA VAL A 123 9.23 -15.01 0.89
C VAL A 123 9.90 -13.75 1.44
N ARG A 124 10.93 -13.25 0.75
CA ARG A 124 11.72 -12.11 1.19
C ARG A 124 10.94 -10.81 1.15
N GLU A 125 10.28 -10.49 0.04
CA GLU A 125 9.61 -9.19 -0.11
C GLU A 125 8.17 -9.22 0.38
N GLY A 126 7.48 -10.36 0.28
CA GLY A 126 6.16 -10.55 0.87
C GLY A 126 6.17 -10.47 2.39
N HIS A 127 7.23 -10.94 3.05
CA HIS A 127 7.40 -10.86 4.52
C HIS A 127 8.42 -9.81 4.98
N ILE A 128 8.98 -9.01 4.06
CA ILE A 128 9.94 -7.93 4.33
C ILE A 128 11.15 -8.45 5.14
N LEU A 129 11.73 -9.57 4.74
CA LEU A 129 12.88 -10.17 5.41
C LEU A 129 14.20 -9.47 5.03
N PRO A 130 15.22 -9.49 5.91
CA PRO A 130 16.56 -9.02 5.56
C PRO A 130 17.17 -9.84 4.42
N GLY A 131 18.01 -9.20 3.58
CA GLY A 131 18.67 -9.90 2.46
C GLY A 131 19.58 -11.06 2.90
N ALA A 132 20.10 -11.02 4.13
CA ALA A 132 20.90 -12.10 4.71
C ALA A 132 20.13 -13.44 4.79
N VAL A 133 18.79 -13.40 4.87
CA VAL A 133 17.95 -14.60 4.97
C VAL A 133 17.99 -15.46 3.70
N MET A 134 18.31 -14.88 2.54
CA MET A 134 18.37 -15.63 1.26
C MET A 134 19.39 -16.77 1.33
N LYS A 135 20.56 -16.54 1.96
CA LYS A 135 21.59 -17.58 2.13
C LYS A 135 21.13 -18.71 3.05
N THR A 136 20.38 -18.38 4.09
CA THR A 136 19.79 -19.39 4.98
C THR A 136 18.79 -20.25 4.23
N ILE A 137 17.90 -19.63 3.44
CA ILE A 137 16.92 -20.36 2.62
C ILE A 137 17.62 -21.27 1.61
N SER A 138 18.64 -20.77 0.90
CA SER A 138 19.36 -21.58 -0.10
C SER A 138 19.98 -22.82 0.54
N LEU A 139 20.68 -22.65 1.67
CA LEU A 139 21.32 -23.75 2.40
C LEU A 139 20.31 -24.80 2.89
N SER A 140 19.21 -24.35 3.49
CA SER A 140 18.17 -25.26 3.97
C SER A 140 17.52 -26.05 2.83
N LEU A 141 17.35 -25.44 1.66
CA LEU A 141 16.82 -26.13 0.49
C LEU A 141 17.82 -27.14 -0.09
N CYS A 142 19.11 -26.81 -0.18
CA CYS A 142 20.13 -27.77 -0.60
C CYS A 142 20.10 -29.02 0.29
N SER A 143 20.06 -28.84 1.62
CA SER A 143 19.98 -29.98 2.56
C SER A 143 18.70 -30.79 2.44
N LEU A 144 17.57 -30.12 2.19
CA LEU A 144 16.30 -30.82 1.96
C LEU A 144 16.35 -31.65 0.67
N LEU A 145 16.90 -31.10 -0.40
CA LEU A 145 17.07 -31.80 -1.68
C LEU A 145 18.01 -32.99 -1.55
N GLU A 146 19.12 -32.84 -0.82
CA GLU A 146 20.05 -33.94 -0.53
C GLU A 146 19.35 -35.06 0.25
N THR A 147 18.61 -34.71 1.31
CA THR A 147 17.86 -35.68 2.13
C THR A 147 16.77 -36.39 1.32
N PHE A 148 16.02 -35.63 0.51
CA PHE A 148 14.99 -36.17 -0.38
C PHE A 148 15.57 -37.10 -1.43
N SER A 149 16.73 -36.75 -2.01
CA SER A 149 17.45 -37.59 -2.98
C SER A 149 17.87 -38.92 -2.38
N ILE A 150 18.42 -38.90 -1.15
CA ILE A 150 18.80 -40.12 -0.41
C ILE A 150 17.56 -41.00 -0.16
N PHE A 151 16.44 -40.40 0.28
CA PHE A 151 15.19 -41.13 0.48
C PHE A 151 14.69 -41.77 -0.82
N LEU A 152 14.68 -41.02 -1.93
CA LEU A 152 14.22 -41.51 -3.22
C LEU A 152 15.08 -42.68 -3.73
N LEU A 153 16.41 -42.56 -3.64
CA LEU A 153 17.37 -43.61 -3.97
C LEU A 153 17.11 -44.89 -3.14
N SER A 154 16.89 -44.73 -1.84
CA SER A 154 16.59 -45.86 -0.95
C SER A 154 15.29 -46.57 -1.31
N LYS A 155 14.30 -45.86 -1.87
CA LYS A 155 13.02 -46.44 -2.31
C LYS A 155 13.08 -47.09 -3.68
N LEU A 156 13.96 -46.61 -4.55
CA LEU A 156 14.15 -47.15 -5.89
C LEU A 156 15.17 -48.30 -5.94
N ASN A 157 15.78 -48.68 -4.81
CA ASN A 157 16.89 -49.64 -4.73
C ASN A 157 18.08 -49.29 -5.65
N ILE A 158 18.27 -48.00 -5.92
CA ILE A 158 19.40 -47.49 -6.70
C ILE A 158 20.54 -47.20 -5.72
N ASN A 159 21.78 -47.48 -6.13
CA ASN A 159 22.95 -47.19 -5.31
C ASN A 159 22.93 -45.71 -4.87
N LEU A 160 23.17 -45.47 -3.58
CA LEU A 160 23.29 -44.13 -2.99
C LEU A 160 24.40 -43.30 -3.67
N ASP A 161 25.37 -43.97 -4.30
CA ASP A 161 26.45 -43.38 -5.07
C ASP A 161 26.10 -43.30 -6.58
N ASN A 162 24.96 -42.69 -6.93
CA ASN A 162 24.55 -42.51 -8.32
C ASN A 162 25.14 -41.20 -8.91
N PRO A 163 25.98 -41.27 -9.96
CA PRO A 163 26.67 -40.11 -10.52
C PRO A 163 25.73 -39.10 -11.20
N ILE A 164 24.63 -39.57 -11.80
CA ILE A 164 23.64 -38.69 -12.47
C ILE A 164 22.95 -37.79 -11.45
N LEU A 165 22.53 -38.37 -10.32
CA LEU A 165 21.89 -37.60 -9.24
C LEU A 165 22.86 -36.62 -8.57
N ARG A 166 24.14 -36.98 -8.43
CA ARG A 166 25.16 -36.03 -7.96
C ARG A 166 25.34 -34.86 -8.91
N HIS A 167 25.30 -35.11 -10.21
CA HIS A 167 25.41 -34.06 -11.23
C HIS A 167 24.21 -33.11 -11.16
N VAL A 168 22.98 -33.66 -11.19
CA VAL A 168 21.74 -32.88 -11.12
C VAL A 168 21.64 -32.06 -9.82
N ASN A 169 21.97 -32.67 -8.67
CA ASN A 169 21.98 -31.91 -7.40
C ASN A 169 23.07 -30.83 -7.41
N GLY A 170 24.25 -31.12 -7.97
CA GLY A 170 25.32 -30.13 -8.11
C GLY A 170 24.91 -28.92 -8.94
N ASP A 171 24.19 -29.14 -10.05
CA ASP A 171 23.68 -28.06 -10.90
C ASP A 171 22.62 -27.22 -10.19
N ILE A 172 21.67 -27.86 -9.49
CA ILE A 172 20.64 -27.15 -8.72
C ILE A 172 21.29 -26.37 -7.56
N GLU A 173 22.20 -26.98 -6.80
CA GLU A 173 22.92 -26.30 -5.72
C GLU A 173 23.65 -25.06 -6.24
N LYS A 174 24.35 -25.19 -7.38
CA LYS A 174 25.05 -24.08 -8.02
C LYS A 174 24.09 -22.93 -8.34
N ILE A 175 22.93 -23.22 -8.94
CA ILE A 175 21.88 -22.22 -9.21
C ILE A 175 21.42 -21.53 -7.91
N LEU A 176 21.09 -22.31 -6.88
CA LEU A 176 20.61 -21.78 -5.60
C LEU A 176 21.64 -20.85 -4.94
N PHE A 177 22.92 -21.24 -4.96
CA PHE A 177 24.01 -20.46 -4.41
C PHE A 177 24.32 -19.22 -5.22
N GLU A 178 24.32 -19.29 -6.56
CA GLU A 178 24.59 -18.16 -7.44
C GLU A 178 23.54 -17.06 -7.26
N ILE A 179 22.25 -17.41 -7.29
CA ILE A 179 21.15 -16.45 -7.05
C ILE A 179 21.26 -15.83 -5.66
N SER A 180 21.59 -16.63 -4.64
CA SER A 180 21.55 -16.19 -3.23
C SER A 180 22.87 -15.59 -2.73
N LYS A 181 23.89 -15.51 -3.60
CA LYS A 181 25.26 -15.11 -3.26
C LYS A 181 25.31 -13.71 -2.65
N ASN A 182 24.68 -12.76 -3.33
CA ASN A 182 24.62 -11.36 -2.97
C ASN A 182 23.40 -10.70 -3.63
N GLU A 183 23.14 -9.45 -3.25
CA GLU A 183 21.97 -8.71 -3.73
C GLU A 183 22.05 -8.35 -5.22
N GLU A 184 23.24 -8.16 -5.77
CA GLU A 184 23.44 -7.84 -7.19
C GLU A 184 23.10 -9.02 -8.09
N SER A 185 23.55 -10.23 -7.73
CA SER A 185 23.23 -11.47 -8.45
C SER A 185 21.71 -11.70 -8.48
N PHE A 186 21.09 -11.61 -7.30
CA PHE A 186 19.64 -11.73 -7.17
C PHE A 186 18.88 -10.71 -8.02
N ILE A 187 19.29 -9.44 -8.01
CA ILE A 187 18.66 -8.39 -8.83
C ILE A 187 18.86 -8.66 -10.32
N SER A 188 20.06 -9.07 -10.73
CA SER A 188 20.37 -9.38 -12.13
C SER A 188 19.46 -10.48 -12.69
N ASP A 189 19.22 -11.54 -11.90
CA ASP A 189 18.28 -12.58 -12.31
C ASP A 189 16.83 -12.06 -12.32
N CYS A 190 16.45 -11.17 -11.39
CA CYS A 190 15.12 -10.53 -11.41
C CYS A 190 14.92 -9.64 -12.64
N GLU A 191 15.96 -8.93 -13.09
CA GLU A 191 15.97 -8.14 -14.32
C GLU A 191 15.73 -9.05 -15.52
N LEU A 192 16.46 -10.17 -15.59
CA LEU A 192 16.39 -11.14 -16.68
C LEU A 192 15.02 -11.82 -16.79
N TYR A 193 14.46 -12.31 -15.68
CA TYR A 193 13.26 -13.17 -15.71
C TYR A 193 11.95 -12.46 -15.44
N PHE A 194 11.97 -11.38 -14.67
CA PHE A 194 10.75 -10.78 -14.11
C PHE A 194 10.61 -9.28 -14.38
N LYS A 195 11.38 -8.75 -15.33
CA LYS A 195 11.30 -7.33 -15.76
C LYS A 195 11.41 -6.37 -14.57
N PHE A 196 12.32 -6.66 -13.64
CA PHE A 196 12.62 -5.76 -12.53
C PHE A 196 13.02 -4.38 -13.06
N ILE A 197 12.35 -3.33 -12.57
CA ILE A 197 12.64 -1.95 -12.95
C ILE A 197 13.69 -1.40 -12.00
N LYS A 198 14.90 -1.26 -12.50
CA LYS A 198 16.03 -0.76 -11.70
C LYS A 198 15.90 0.74 -11.42
N PRO A 199 15.96 1.17 -10.14
CA PRO A 199 16.02 2.59 -9.83
C PRO A 199 17.25 3.26 -10.47
N LYS A 200 17.03 4.34 -11.22
CA LYS A 200 18.07 5.22 -11.75
C LYS A 200 18.63 6.09 -10.63
N GLU A 201 19.94 6.03 -10.43
CA GLU A 201 20.63 6.85 -9.44
C GLU A 201 20.83 8.27 -9.98
N ILE A 202 20.48 9.27 -9.17
CA ILE A 202 20.74 10.69 -9.43
C ILE A 202 21.82 11.13 -8.45
N GLN A 203 22.92 11.62 -9.00
CA GLN A 203 24.04 12.16 -8.22
C GLN A 203 23.79 13.64 -7.94
N LEU A 204 23.80 14.03 -6.67
CA LEU A 204 23.64 15.43 -6.26
C LEU A 204 25.00 16.07 -5.97
N PRO A 205 25.17 17.38 -6.24
CA PRO A 205 26.36 18.15 -5.89
C PRO A 205 26.76 18.05 -4.41
N THR A 206 25.79 17.79 -3.52
CA THR A 206 26.01 17.61 -2.08
C THR A 206 26.68 16.29 -1.72
N GLY A 207 26.92 15.39 -2.69
CA GLY A 207 27.45 14.04 -2.49
C GLY A 207 26.41 13.01 -2.07
N ASN A 208 25.18 13.44 -1.72
CA ASN A 208 24.06 12.53 -1.51
C ASN A 208 23.53 12.01 -2.85
N LYS A 209 22.79 10.91 -2.78
CA LYS A 209 22.19 10.24 -3.94
C LYS A 209 20.69 10.20 -3.79
N ALA A 210 20.00 10.44 -4.90
CA ALA A 210 18.57 10.25 -5.04
C ALA A 210 18.28 9.10 -6.01
N TYR A 211 17.06 8.58 -5.98
CA TYR A 211 16.67 7.43 -6.79
C TYR A 211 15.35 7.70 -7.49
N TYR A 212 15.38 7.58 -8.81
CA TYR A 212 14.24 7.77 -9.71
C TYR A 212 13.85 6.45 -10.36
N ILE A 213 12.55 6.18 -10.48
CA ILE A 213 12.00 5.02 -11.14
C ILE A 213 11.32 5.50 -12.43
N PRO A 214 11.79 5.06 -13.61
CA PRO A 214 11.26 5.54 -14.89
C PRO A 214 9.78 5.24 -15.05
N ILE A 215 9.00 6.26 -15.40
CA ILE A 215 7.55 6.11 -15.50
C ILE A 215 7.20 5.22 -16.68
N CYS A 216 7.88 5.40 -17.82
CA CYS A 216 7.65 4.62 -19.02
C CYS A 216 7.81 3.11 -18.78
N ASP A 217 8.83 2.70 -18.02
CA ASP A 217 9.08 1.29 -17.70
C ASP A 217 7.95 0.72 -16.82
N VAL A 218 7.49 1.50 -15.83
CA VAL A 218 6.37 1.11 -14.94
C VAL A 218 5.10 0.93 -15.76
N LEU A 219 4.77 1.89 -16.62
CA LEU A 219 3.58 1.83 -17.47
C LEU A 219 3.66 0.63 -18.42
N MET A 220 4.77 0.45 -19.15
CA MET A 220 4.92 -0.69 -20.06
C MET A 220 4.78 -2.03 -19.34
N CYS A 221 5.28 -2.16 -18.11
CA CYS A 221 5.11 -3.37 -17.31
C CYS A 221 3.63 -3.63 -16.95
N LEU A 222 2.86 -2.59 -16.61
CA LEU A 222 1.43 -2.69 -16.30
C LEU A 222 0.58 -3.00 -17.54
N PHE A 223 0.81 -2.31 -18.66
CA PHE A 223 0.04 -2.50 -19.89
C PHE A 223 0.32 -3.84 -20.60
N GLN A 224 1.40 -4.52 -20.25
CA GLN A 224 1.64 -5.91 -20.65
C GLN A 224 0.78 -6.92 -19.88
N LYS A 225 0.10 -6.51 -18.80
CA LYS A 225 -0.73 -7.41 -18.00
C LYS A 225 -2.07 -7.66 -18.65
N LYS A 226 -2.51 -8.91 -18.52
CA LYS A 226 -3.78 -9.37 -19.08
C LYS A 226 -4.92 -8.54 -18.49
N ASP A 227 -5.82 -8.10 -19.37
CA ASP A 227 -7.01 -7.32 -19.07
C ASP A 227 -6.75 -5.90 -18.48
N PHE A 228 -5.49 -5.47 -18.31
CA PHE A 228 -5.15 -4.18 -17.70
C PHE A 228 -5.70 -2.99 -18.50
N TYR A 229 -5.40 -2.95 -19.79
CA TYR A 229 -5.89 -1.87 -20.64
C TYR A 229 -7.41 -1.91 -20.82
N GLU A 230 -7.98 -3.11 -20.96
CA GLU A 230 -9.43 -3.28 -21.08
C GLU A 230 -10.18 -2.81 -19.82
N CYS A 231 -9.60 -2.99 -18.63
CA CYS A 231 -10.12 -2.43 -17.39
C CYS A 231 -10.20 -0.89 -17.44
N ILE A 232 -9.13 -0.23 -17.89
CA ILE A 232 -9.10 1.23 -18.08
C ILE A 232 -10.13 1.68 -19.12
N LYS A 233 -10.26 0.98 -20.26
CA LYS A 233 -11.26 1.30 -21.29
C LYS A 233 -12.69 1.20 -20.74
N ARG A 234 -12.99 0.17 -19.95
CA ARG A 234 -14.30 0.00 -19.29
C ARG A 234 -14.57 1.13 -18.29
N GLU A 235 -13.59 1.48 -17.47
CA GLU A 235 -13.72 2.58 -16.51
C GLU A 235 -13.96 3.92 -17.23
N LYS A 236 -13.20 4.22 -18.29
CA LYS A 236 -13.45 5.41 -19.12
C LYS A 236 -14.86 5.46 -19.68
N LYS A 237 -15.37 4.33 -20.19
CA LYS A 237 -16.75 4.24 -20.68
C LYS A 237 -17.77 4.48 -19.57
N TYR A 238 -17.53 3.96 -18.38
CA TYR A 238 -18.38 4.19 -17.20
C TYR A 238 -18.36 5.67 -16.78
N ILE A 239 -17.17 6.29 -16.73
CA ILE A 239 -17.00 7.72 -16.44
C ILE A 239 -17.81 8.60 -17.41
N CYS A 240 -17.83 8.26 -18.71
CA CYS A 240 -18.56 9.02 -19.72
C CYS A 240 -20.09 8.98 -19.55
N GLN A 241 -20.65 8.01 -18.82
CA GLN A 241 -22.09 7.96 -18.55
C GLN A 241 -22.55 9.16 -17.73
N PHE A 242 -21.66 9.75 -16.93
CA PHE A 242 -21.95 10.90 -16.08
C PHE A 242 -21.74 12.25 -16.78
N ASP A 243 -21.33 12.26 -18.04
CA ASP A 243 -21.13 13.52 -18.77
C ASP A 243 -22.47 14.23 -18.97
N GLY A 244 -22.52 15.51 -18.57
CA GLY A 244 -23.74 16.30 -18.59
C GLY A 244 -24.77 15.98 -17.51
N GLN A 245 -24.58 14.92 -16.72
CA GLN A 245 -25.48 14.57 -15.62
C GLN A 245 -25.24 15.43 -14.36
N ASP A 246 -26.14 15.32 -13.38
CA ASP A 246 -25.99 15.97 -12.07
C ASP A 246 -24.91 15.29 -11.20
N ILE A 247 -24.55 14.04 -11.48
CA ILE A 247 -23.53 13.31 -10.72
C ILE A 247 -22.12 13.70 -11.16
N ILE A 248 -21.21 13.82 -10.19
CA ILE A 248 -19.78 14.04 -10.39
C ILE A 248 -19.04 12.79 -9.89
N TYR A 249 -18.41 12.02 -10.78
CA TYR A 249 -17.77 10.75 -10.43
C TYR A 249 -16.24 10.75 -10.55
N HIS A 250 -15.70 11.48 -11.54
CA HIS A 250 -14.27 11.49 -11.85
C HIS A 250 -13.75 12.90 -12.12
N TYR A 251 -12.43 13.08 -12.02
CA TYR A 251 -11.73 14.27 -12.49
C TYR A 251 -12.09 14.67 -13.92
N ARG A 252 -12.36 13.68 -14.79
CA ARG A 252 -12.73 13.88 -16.19
C ARG A 252 -14.06 14.62 -16.34
N ASN A 253 -15.01 14.35 -15.44
CA ASN A 253 -16.30 15.03 -15.42
C ASN A 253 -16.22 16.39 -14.69
N GLY A 254 -15.15 16.60 -13.90
CA GLY A 254 -14.84 17.88 -13.26
C GLY A 254 -14.57 19.00 -14.27
N GLU A 255 -14.71 20.25 -13.84
CA GLU A 255 -14.50 21.41 -14.72
C GLU A 255 -13.09 21.47 -15.30
N ILE A 256 -12.06 21.17 -14.50
CA ILE A 256 -10.66 21.23 -14.94
C ILE A 256 -10.38 20.08 -15.91
N GLY A 257 -10.84 18.86 -15.63
CA GLY A 257 -10.68 17.73 -16.54
C GLY A 257 -11.31 17.99 -17.90
N ARG A 258 -12.53 18.55 -17.95
CA ARG A 258 -13.19 18.96 -19.21
C ARG A 258 -12.45 20.06 -19.95
N GLN A 259 -11.69 20.89 -19.25
CA GLN A 259 -10.91 21.98 -19.83
C GLN A 259 -9.44 21.62 -20.10
N HIS A 260 -9.01 20.41 -19.73
CA HIS A 260 -7.61 19.99 -19.80
C HIS A 260 -7.08 20.02 -21.23
N CYS A 261 -5.97 20.73 -21.44
CA CYS A 261 -5.40 21.00 -22.76
C CYS A 261 -5.10 19.74 -23.57
N ILE A 262 -4.48 18.73 -22.94
CA ILE A 262 -4.11 17.48 -23.61
C ILE A 262 -5.34 16.60 -23.88
N LEU A 263 -6.28 16.45 -22.93
CA LEU A 263 -7.48 15.62 -23.11
C LEU A 263 -8.37 16.10 -24.25
N LYS A 264 -8.40 17.41 -24.53
CA LYS A 264 -9.15 18.00 -25.65
C LYS A 264 -8.56 17.67 -27.03
N ILE A 265 -7.25 17.45 -27.11
CA ILE A 265 -6.53 17.28 -28.37
C ILE A 265 -6.28 15.79 -28.66
N LYS A 266 -6.07 14.98 -27.63
CA LYS A 266 -5.61 13.60 -27.73
C LYS A 266 -6.61 12.64 -27.10
N GLU A 267 -7.45 12.02 -27.92
CA GLU A 267 -8.55 11.14 -27.49
C GLU A 267 -8.05 9.94 -26.63
N ASN A 268 -6.93 9.32 -27.04
CA ASN A 268 -6.33 8.18 -26.34
C ASN A 268 -5.37 8.62 -25.22
N THR A 269 -5.83 9.48 -24.30
CA THR A 269 -5.01 9.94 -23.17
C THR A 269 -5.44 9.28 -21.85
N ILE A 270 -4.48 8.76 -21.08
CA ILE A 270 -4.68 8.17 -19.74
C ILE A 270 -4.18 9.14 -18.66
N LEU A 271 -4.97 9.28 -17.59
CA LEU A 271 -4.68 10.21 -16.49
C LEU A 271 -3.80 9.56 -15.42
N LEU A 272 -2.78 10.31 -15.00
CA LEU A 272 -1.83 9.96 -13.96
C LEU A 272 -1.99 10.88 -12.76
N GLN A 273 -2.07 10.32 -11.56
CA GLN A 273 -2.08 11.07 -10.31
C GLN A 273 -0.72 10.95 -9.62
N LEU A 274 -0.13 12.10 -9.30
CA LEU A 274 1.09 12.17 -8.52
C LEU A 274 0.76 12.41 -7.04
N TYR A 275 1.63 11.93 -6.16
CA TYR A 275 1.58 12.26 -4.74
C TYR A 275 2.97 12.64 -4.24
N CYS A 276 3.05 13.62 -3.34
CA CYS A 276 4.27 13.99 -2.64
C CYS A 276 4.04 14.19 -1.14
N ASP A 277 4.93 13.61 -0.34
CA ASP A 277 5.01 13.86 1.10
C ASP A 277 6.38 13.46 1.68
N ASP A 278 6.67 13.99 2.86
CA ASP A 278 7.85 13.69 3.65
C ASP A 278 7.60 12.58 4.68
N ILE A 279 8.48 11.59 4.71
CA ILE A 279 8.47 10.53 5.70
C ILE A 279 9.65 10.63 6.66
N SER A 280 9.37 10.51 7.96
CA SER A 280 10.40 10.25 8.98
C SER A 280 10.54 8.76 9.21
N VAL A 281 11.76 8.24 9.02
CA VAL A 281 12.03 6.80 9.04
C VAL A 281 12.54 6.29 10.40
N VAL A 282 13.08 7.18 11.25
CA VAL A 282 13.64 6.83 12.57
C VAL A 282 12.70 7.26 13.69
N ASN A 283 12.72 6.51 14.80
CA ASN A 283 11.83 6.73 15.96
C ASN A 283 12.12 8.09 16.63
N PRO A 284 11.09 8.93 16.90
CA PRO A 284 11.23 10.27 17.48
C PRO A 284 12.02 10.36 18.80
N LEU A 285 12.17 9.26 19.54
CA LEU A 285 12.90 9.19 20.81
C LEU A 285 14.43 9.18 20.66
N MET A 286 14.95 8.95 19.45
CA MET A 286 16.38 9.02 19.18
C MET A 286 16.69 10.42 18.63
N GLY A 287 17.53 11.21 19.30
CA GLY A 287 17.80 12.64 19.01
C GLY A 287 18.37 13.01 17.63
N LYS A 288 18.22 12.16 16.60
CA LYS A 288 18.66 12.36 15.20
C LYS A 288 17.47 12.48 14.21
N ASN A 289 16.30 12.93 14.65
CA ASN A 289 15.07 12.98 13.83
C ASN A 289 15.22 13.73 12.49
N ALA A 290 16.08 14.75 12.42
CA ALA A 290 16.32 15.51 11.19
C ALA A 290 17.18 14.75 10.15
N ALA A 291 18.01 13.78 10.58
CA ALA A 291 19.02 13.18 9.70
C ALA A 291 18.45 12.22 8.65
N HIS A 292 17.25 11.65 8.88
CA HIS A 292 16.65 10.60 8.03
C HIS A 292 15.21 10.91 7.63
N LYS A 293 14.89 12.20 7.43
CA LYS A 293 13.65 12.62 6.77
C LYS A 293 13.83 12.48 5.25
N LEU A 294 12.95 11.71 4.61
CA LEU A 294 12.96 11.48 3.17
C LEU A 294 11.75 12.15 2.55
N THR A 295 11.88 12.67 1.34
CA THR A 295 10.74 13.11 0.52
C THR A 295 10.46 12.03 -0.52
N THR A 296 9.19 11.70 -0.69
CA THR A 296 8.75 10.59 -1.55
C THR A 296 7.73 11.06 -2.57
N PHE A 297 7.89 10.62 -3.82
CA PHE A 297 6.88 10.77 -4.87
C PHE A 297 6.29 9.42 -5.24
N TYR A 298 4.97 9.36 -5.39
CA TYR A 298 4.28 8.20 -5.97
C TYR A 298 3.53 8.56 -7.25
N LEU A 299 3.21 7.51 -8.01
CA LEU A 299 2.33 7.49 -9.16
C LEU A 299 1.19 6.51 -8.94
N SER A 300 -0.01 6.93 -9.33
CA SER A 300 -1.17 6.06 -9.54
C SER A 300 -1.83 6.40 -10.88
N ILE A 301 -2.57 5.45 -11.45
CA ILE A 301 -3.36 5.68 -12.67
C ILE A 301 -4.77 6.06 -12.24
N ASP A 302 -5.19 7.29 -12.53
CA ASP A 302 -6.46 7.83 -12.07
C ASP A 302 -7.66 7.12 -12.75
N ASP A 303 -7.49 6.76 -14.04
CA ASP A 303 -8.48 6.03 -14.86
C ASP A 303 -8.64 4.53 -14.51
N LEU A 304 -8.22 4.11 -13.31
CA LEU A 304 -8.56 2.80 -12.77
C LEU A 304 -9.80 2.89 -11.87
N PRO A 305 -10.66 1.86 -11.86
CA PRO A 305 -11.78 1.79 -10.93
C PRO A 305 -11.33 1.96 -9.46
N ALA A 306 -12.16 2.62 -8.66
CA ALA A 306 -11.85 2.95 -7.27
C ALA A 306 -11.49 1.72 -6.41
N CYS A 307 -12.11 0.56 -6.67
CA CYS A 307 -11.79 -0.70 -5.98
C CYS A 307 -10.32 -1.12 -6.17
N TYR A 308 -9.73 -0.87 -7.35
CA TYR A 308 -8.33 -1.16 -7.64
C TYR A 308 -7.40 -0.05 -7.15
N ASN A 309 -7.77 1.22 -7.34
CA ASN A 309 -7.01 2.37 -6.82
C ASN A 309 -6.94 2.39 -5.28
N SER A 310 -7.85 1.68 -4.61
CA SER A 310 -7.72 1.44 -3.16
C SER A 310 -6.54 0.53 -2.81
N SER A 311 -6.01 -0.30 -3.70
CA SER A 311 -4.91 -1.22 -3.39
C SER A 311 -3.53 -0.54 -3.38
N LEU A 312 -2.68 -0.91 -2.42
CA LEU A 312 -1.31 -0.39 -2.34
C LEU A 312 -0.40 -0.86 -3.48
N ASN A 313 -0.81 -1.89 -4.22
CA ASN A 313 -0.06 -2.46 -5.35
C ASN A 313 -0.09 -1.55 -6.59
N PHE A 314 -1.08 -0.65 -6.67
CA PHE A 314 -1.25 0.36 -7.73
C PHE A 314 -0.76 1.76 -7.32
N ILE A 315 0.06 1.82 -6.26
CA ILE A 315 0.79 3.01 -5.83
C ILE A 315 2.28 2.74 -6.05
N HIS A 316 2.87 3.38 -7.06
CA HIS A 316 4.23 3.12 -7.52
C HIS A 316 5.17 4.21 -7.05
N LEU A 317 6.31 3.85 -6.45
CA LEU A 317 7.35 4.82 -6.08
C LEU A 317 8.00 5.39 -7.35
N LEU A 318 8.12 6.72 -7.43
CA LEU A 318 8.76 7.43 -8.54
C LEU A 318 10.09 8.05 -8.17
N LEU A 319 10.13 8.81 -7.07
CA LEU A 319 11.32 9.59 -6.70
C LEU A 319 11.49 9.55 -5.19
N LEU A 320 12.73 9.32 -4.74
CA LEU A 320 13.09 9.22 -3.32
C LEU A 320 14.43 9.89 -3.05
N PHE A 321 14.44 10.86 -2.13
CA PHE A 321 15.65 11.60 -1.72
C PHE A 321 15.55 12.08 -0.27
N TYR A 322 16.66 12.56 0.29
CA TYR A 322 16.64 13.18 1.62
C TYR A 322 16.04 14.58 1.57
N ARG A 323 15.16 14.90 2.51
CA ARG A 323 14.47 16.18 2.56
C ARG A 323 15.40 17.40 2.47
N LYS A 324 16.51 17.36 3.21
CA LYS A 324 17.53 18.42 3.21
C LYS A 324 18.09 18.74 1.82
N ASP A 325 18.11 17.75 0.91
CA ASP A 325 18.66 17.95 -0.43
C ASP A 325 17.71 18.81 -1.29
N PHE A 326 16.43 18.91 -0.95
CA PHE A 326 15.43 19.74 -1.65
C PHE A 326 15.50 21.23 -1.29
N GLU A 327 16.11 21.56 -0.16
CA GLU A 327 16.25 22.95 0.29
C GLU A 327 17.15 23.77 -0.65
N ASN A 328 18.10 23.11 -1.32
CA ASN A 328 18.97 23.73 -2.32
C ASN A 328 18.31 23.76 -3.72
N GLU A 329 18.23 24.93 -4.33
CA GLU A 329 17.57 25.13 -5.63
C GLU A 329 18.22 24.33 -6.78
N ASN A 330 19.55 24.28 -6.86
CA ASN A 330 20.26 23.51 -7.89
C ASN A 330 19.94 22.01 -7.77
N ASN A 331 19.88 21.49 -6.54
CA ASN A 331 19.45 20.11 -6.31
C ASN A 331 18.00 19.89 -6.76
N ARG A 332 17.07 20.83 -6.50
CA ARG A 332 15.67 20.71 -6.97
C ARG A 332 15.61 20.52 -8.48
N GLN A 333 16.35 21.33 -9.23
CA GLN A 333 16.41 21.22 -10.68
C GLN A 333 16.94 19.86 -11.14
N ILE A 334 18.01 19.36 -10.53
CA ILE A 334 18.59 18.05 -10.87
C ILE A 334 17.64 16.90 -10.53
N LEU A 335 16.98 16.95 -9.36
CA LEU A 335 16.05 15.93 -8.89
C LEU A 335 14.85 15.77 -9.83
N PHE A 336 14.31 16.89 -10.33
CA PHE A 336 13.09 16.90 -11.13
C PHE A 336 13.36 16.75 -12.63
N ASN A 337 14.59 16.90 -13.09
CA ASN A 337 14.93 16.80 -14.51
C ASN A 337 14.46 15.48 -15.15
N LEU A 338 14.77 14.33 -14.54
CA LEU A 338 14.34 13.04 -15.08
C LEU A 338 12.82 12.84 -15.01
N LEU A 339 12.21 13.25 -13.89
CA LEU A 339 10.76 13.17 -13.72
C LEU A 339 10.03 13.99 -14.79
N ASN A 340 10.45 15.25 -14.97
CA ASN A 340 9.80 16.15 -15.91
C ASN A 340 10.00 15.67 -17.36
N LYS A 341 11.20 15.20 -17.70
CA LYS A 341 11.49 14.66 -19.04
C LYS A 341 10.63 13.45 -19.39
N ASP A 342 10.48 12.49 -18.47
CA ASP A 342 9.62 11.32 -18.70
C ASP A 342 8.16 11.77 -18.93
N ILE A 343 7.65 12.70 -18.11
CA ILE A 343 6.27 13.21 -18.25
C ILE A 343 6.08 13.99 -19.56
N GLU A 344 7.02 14.87 -19.93
CA GLU A 344 6.98 15.61 -21.20
C GLU A 344 6.96 14.66 -22.40
N CYS A 345 7.73 13.56 -22.37
CA CYS A 345 7.71 12.54 -23.41
C CYS A 345 6.35 11.82 -23.48
N LEU A 346 5.79 11.44 -22.32
CA LEU A 346 4.47 10.80 -22.24
C LEU A 346 3.33 11.71 -22.74
N GLU A 347 3.44 13.01 -22.51
CA GLU A 347 2.48 14.02 -22.93
C GLU A 347 2.58 14.33 -24.42
N ASN A 348 3.80 14.42 -24.97
CA ASN A 348 4.04 14.82 -26.36
C ASN A 348 4.04 13.64 -27.33
N ASP A 349 4.79 12.58 -27.01
CA ASP A 349 5.07 11.45 -27.89
C ASP A 349 4.16 10.25 -27.59
N GLY A 350 3.83 10.04 -26.31
CA GLY A 350 3.06 8.89 -25.84
C GLY A 350 3.86 7.58 -25.87
N LEU A 351 3.19 6.45 -25.60
CA LEU A 351 3.76 5.11 -25.66
C LEU A 351 2.99 4.24 -26.65
N ILE A 352 3.70 3.46 -27.47
CA ILE A 352 3.10 2.38 -28.24
C ILE A 352 2.90 1.18 -27.30
N LEU A 353 1.65 0.98 -26.88
CA LEU A 353 1.30 -0.07 -25.95
C LEU A 353 1.30 -1.45 -26.64
N PRO A 354 1.48 -2.56 -25.89
CA PRO A 354 1.46 -3.90 -26.47
C PRO A 354 0.16 -4.18 -27.24
N GLY A 355 0.29 -4.48 -28.53
CA GLY A 355 -0.84 -4.77 -29.42
C GLY A 355 -1.44 -3.55 -30.12
N ASP A 356 -1.02 -2.34 -29.78
CA ASP A 356 -1.45 -1.11 -30.44
C ASP A 356 -0.44 -0.67 -31.51
N ILE A 357 -0.93 -0.01 -32.56
CA ILE A 357 -0.11 0.64 -33.61
C ILE A 357 -0.04 2.16 -33.44
N THR A 358 -0.96 2.73 -32.67
CA THR A 358 -1.02 4.17 -32.38
C THR A 358 -0.54 4.44 -30.97
N PRO A 359 0.14 5.58 -30.74
CA PRO A 359 0.55 5.95 -29.40
C PRO A 359 -0.67 6.22 -28.49
N THR A 360 -0.58 5.72 -27.25
CA THR A 360 -1.42 6.14 -26.14
C THR A 360 -0.67 7.20 -25.34
N TYR A 361 -1.32 8.32 -25.06
CA TYR A 361 -0.72 9.44 -24.36
C TYR A 361 -1.02 9.37 -22.87
N PHE A 362 -0.20 10.03 -22.06
CA PHE A 362 -0.43 10.13 -20.62
C PHE A 362 -0.23 11.56 -20.15
N THR A 363 -0.98 11.97 -19.14
CA THR A 363 -0.90 13.32 -18.60
C THR A 363 -1.28 13.35 -17.12
N ILE A 364 -0.79 14.35 -16.38
CA ILE A 364 -1.09 14.49 -14.95
C ILE A 364 -2.51 15.04 -14.76
N SER A 365 -3.35 14.37 -13.98
CA SER A 365 -4.61 14.95 -13.50
C SER A 365 -4.36 15.88 -12.32
N THR A 366 -3.72 15.38 -11.28
CA THR A 366 -3.45 16.09 -10.02
C THR A 366 -2.12 15.69 -9.39
N LEU A 367 -1.58 16.59 -8.57
CA LEU A 367 -0.50 16.34 -7.62
C LEU A 367 -1.05 16.50 -6.20
N CYS A 368 -1.37 15.38 -5.57
CA CYS A 368 -1.87 15.32 -4.20
C CYS A 368 -0.73 15.50 -3.20
N ALA A 369 -0.94 16.34 -2.19
CA ALA A 369 0.02 16.60 -1.13
C ALA A 369 -0.69 17.19 0.09
N ASP A 370 -0.04 17.18 1.25
CA ASP A 370 -0.49 17.98 2.39
C ASP A 370 -0.34 19.49 2.07
N ASN A 371 -0.86 20.37 2.93
CA ASN A 371 -0.80 21.81 2.65
C ASN A 371 0.63 22.32 2.53
N LEU A 372 1.57 21.82 3.33
CA LEU A 372 2.94 22.31 3.32
C LEU A 372 3.66 21.91 2.02
N ALA A 373 3.59 20.64 1.64
CA ALA A 373 4.19 20.13 0.42
C ALA A 373 3.49 20.69 -0.84
N ALA A 374 2.17 20.84 -0.83
CA ALA A 374 1.45 21.50 -1.93
C ALA A 374 1.90 22.96 -2.12
N HIS A 375 2.05 23.71 -1.02
CA HIS A 375 2.54 25.09 -1.09
C HIS A 375 3.96 25.16 -1.64
N GLU A 376 4.85 24.30 -1.15
CA GLU A 376 6.24 24.28 -1.58
C GLU A 376 6.38 23.91 -3.06
N LEU A 377 5.70 22.84 -3.51
CA LEU A 377 5.73 22.41 -4.91
C LEU A 377 5.06 23.43 -5.83
N GLY A 378 4.03 24.14 -5.35
CA GLY A 378 3.36 25.21 -6.07
C GLY A 378 4.12 26.54 -6.10
N GLY A 379 5.20 26.70 -5.32
CA GLY A 379 5.94 27.95 -5.19
C GLY A 379 5.24 29.00 -4.31
N PHE A 380 4.26 28.60 -3.50
CA PHE A 380 3.55 29.47 -2.55
C PHE A 380 4.34 29.69 -1.26
N THR A 381 3.85 30.61 -0.42
CA THR A 381 4.39 30.76 0.94
C THR A 381 4.10 29.53 1.80
N CYS A 382 5.12 29.01 2.48
CA CYS A 382 5.00 27.91 3.44
C CYS A 382 4.72 28.39 4.88
N SER A 383 4.43 29.68 5.08
CA SER A 383 3.95 30.23 6.35
C SER A 383 2.43 30.21 6.39
N PHE A 384 1.84 29.51 7.37
CA PHE A 384 0.39 29.44 7.55
C PHE A 384 -0.15 30.43 8.59
N ASN A 385 0.71 31.20 9.24
CA ASN A 385 0.35 32.07 10.37
C ASN A 385 0.39 33.58 10.04
N SER A 386 0.70 33.94 8.79
CA SER A 386 0.86 35.34 8.36
C SER A 386 0.70 35.51 6.85
N GLY A 387 0.52 36.75 6.39
CA GLY A 387 0.45 37.08 4.97
C GLY A 387 -0.72 36.42 4.23
N ARG A 388 -0.55 36.14 2.94
CA ARG A 388 -1.54 35.43 2.10
C ARG A 388 -1.23 33.94 2.02
N CYS A 389 -1.65 33.18 3.02
CA CYS A 389 -1.32 31.76 3.15
C CYS A 389 -2.34 30.79 2.53
N CYS A 390 -3.35 31.27 1.80
CA CYS A 390 -4.26 30.42 1.03
C CYS A 390 -3.80 30.29 -0.43
N ARG A 391 -3.70 29.05 -0.94
CA ARG A 391 -3.38 28.78 -2.36
C ARG A 391 -4.55 28.97 -3.32
N TYR A 392 -5.76 29.13 -2.81
CA TYR A 392 -6.98 29.26 -3.63
C TYR A 392 -7.46 30.71 -3.79
N CYS A 393 -7.11 31.59 -2.85
CA CYS A 393 -7.55 32.99 -2.84
C CYS A 393 -6.46 33.93 -2.28
N LEU A 394 -6.71 35.24 -2.36
CA LEU A 394 -5.79 36.31 -1.96
C LEU A 394 -6.17 36.96 -0.62
N ILE A 395 -6.95 36.29 0.22
CA ILE A 395 -7.27 36.80 1.55
C ILE A 395 -5.99 36.90 2.40
N HIS A 396 -5.92 37.94 3.24
CA HIS A 396 -4.86 38.07 4.23
C HIS A 396 -5.20 37.24 5.47
N HIS A 397 -4.22 36.58 6.07
CA HIS A 397 -4.37 35.68 7.23
C HIS A 397 -5.20 36.30 8.36
N LYS A 398 -4.97 37.59 8.66
CA LYS A 398 -5.70 38.33 9.71
C LYS A 398 -7.22 38.38 9.49
N ASP A 399 -7.67 38.27 8.24
CA ASP A 399 -9.07 38.43 7.82
C ASP A 399 -9.76 37.06 7.61
N MET A 400 -8.99 35.96 7.54
CA MET A 400 -9.51 34.61 7.25
C MET A 400 -10.65 34.15 8.17
N LYS A 401 -10.60 34.56 9.45
CA LYS A 401 -11.60 34.18 10.46
C LYS A 401 -12.89 35.01 10.39
N TYR A 402 -12.95 36.04 9.56
CA TYR A 402 -14.11 36.92 9.42
C TYR A 402 -14.83 36.76 8.08
N VAL A 403 -14.39 35.82 7.25
CA VAL A 403 -14.98 35.56 5.93
C VAL A 403 -15.50 34.13 5.86
N TYR A 404 -16.79 34.00 5.54
CA TYR A 404 -17.53 32.74 5.61
C TYR A 404 -18.13 32.32 4.26
N ARG A 405 -18.03 33.16 3.22
CA ARG A 405 -18.44 32.82 1.85
C ARG A 405 -17.27 32.95 0.88
N GLU A 406 -17.19 32.03 -0.08
CA GLU A 406 -16.16 32.11 -1.12
C GLU A 406 -16.34 33.35 -2.02
N ALA A 407 -17.59 33.81 -2.20
CA ALA A 407 -17.90 35.03 -2.94
C ALA A 407 -17.26 36.30 -2.35
N ASP A 408 -16.90 36.29 -1.06
CA ASP A 408 -16.33 37.43 -0.34
C ASP A 408 -14.80 37.47 -0.41
N VAL A 409 -14.16 36.55 -1.15
CA VAL A 409 -12.71 36.53 -1.35
C VAL A 409 -12.32 36.66 -2.82
N LEU A 410 -11.16 37.31 -3.05
CA LEU A 410 -10.58 37.36 -4.38
C LEU A 410 -9.88 36.04 -4.71
N ILE A 411 -10.45 35.30 -5.65
CA ILE A 411 -9.96 33.99 -6.08
C ILE A 411 -8.69 34.13 -6.94
N ARG A 412 -7.72 33.24 -6.70
CA ARG A 412 -6.54 33.13 -7.57
C ARG A 412 -6.93 32.43 -8.87
N THR A 413 -6.55 33.03 -9.99
CA THR A 413 -6.63 32.44 -11.33
C THR A 413 -5.23 32.12 -11.84
N ALA A 414 -5.10 31.19 -12.79
CA ALA A 414 -3.82 30.89 -13.44
C ALA A 414 -3.15 32.16 -13.98
N ALA A 415 -3.90 33.02 -14.69
CA ALA A 415 -3.40 34.29 -15.21
C ALA A 415 -2.91 35.24 -14.11
N SER A 416 -3.67 35.40 -13.01
CA SER A 416 -3.24 36.24 -11.90
C SER A 416 -2.00 35.69 -11.19
N HIS A 417 -1.88 34.36 -11.08
CA HIS A 417 -0.74 33.70 -10.49
C HIS A 417 0.52 33.90 -11.33
N ASP A 418 0.43 33.73 -12.64
CA ASP A 418 1.54 33.96 -13.57
C ASP A 418 2.03 35.41 -13.52
N PHE A 419 1.10 36.37 -13.38
CA PHE A 419 1.45 37.77 -13.15
C PHE A 419 2.21 37.95 -11.83
N HIS A 420 1.72 37.38 -10.71
CA HIS A 420 2.39 37.48 -9.42
C HIS A 420 3.80 36.88 -9.44
N VAL A 421 3.97 35.70 -10.06
CA VAL A 421 5.29 35.05 -10.21
C VAL A 421 6.25 35.97 -10.97
N LYS A 422 5.83 36.51 -12.13
CA LYS A 422 6.66 37.46 -12.90
C LYS A 422 6.96 38.74 -12.13
N HIS A 423 6.02 39.21 -11.31
CA HIS A 423 6.23 40.42 -10.50
C HIS A 423 7.28 40.19 -9.42
N ILE A 424 7.20 39.10 -8.66
CA ILE A 424 8.15 38.83 -7.57
C ILE A 424 9.57 38.54 -8.07
N ASP A 425 9.72 38.06 -9.31
CA ASP A 425 11.03 37.91 -9.95
C ASP A 425 11.71 39.28 -10.15
N ASN A 426 10.93 40.33 -10.42
CA ASN A 426 11.41 41.70 -10.56
C ASN A 426 11.46 42.47 -9.23
N VAL A 427 10.55 42.16 -8.30
CA VAL A 427 10.42 42.82 -6.99
C VAL A 427 10.34 41.77 -5.86
N PRO A 428 11.49 41.18 -5.45
CA PRO A 428 11.50 40.08 -4.48
C PRO A 428 10.92 40.41 -3.10
N ASN A 429 10.87 41.69 -2.71
CA ASN A 429 10.28 42.12 -1.44
C ASN A 429 8.75 41.91 -1.39
N ASP A 430 8.09 41.79 -2.55
CA ASP A 430 6.64 41.62 -2.67
C ASP A 430 6.19 40.14 -2.58
N LYS A 431 7.10 39.19 -2.30
CA LYS A 431 6.73 37.78 -2.06
C LYS A 431 5.63 37.64 -1.00
N SER A 432 5.77 38.37 0.10
CA SER A 432 4.79 38.38 1.19
C SER A 432 3.47 39.05 0.80
N LEU A 433 3.51 40.02 -0.13
CA LEU A 433 2.33 40.67 -0.67
C LEU A 433 1.47 39.65 -1.40
N TYR A 434 2.03 38.82 -2.28
CA TYR A 434 1.23 37.87 -3.06
C TYR A 434 1.12 36.49 -2.44
N GLY A 435 1.89 36.18 -1.38
CA GLY A 435 1.97 34.84 -0.81
C GLY A 435 2.58 33.82 -1.78
N VAL A 436 3.46 34.28 -2.67
CA VAL A 436 4.16 33.48 -3.68
C VAL A 436 5.66 33.73 -3.48
N ASN A 437 6.43 32.65 -3.42
CA ASN A 437 7.86 32.69 -3.11
C ASN A 437 8.73 32.57 -4.37
N GLU A 438 8.31 31.73 -5.32
CA GLU A 438 9.05 31.41 -6.54
C GLU A 438 8.12 30.76 -7.58
N LYS A 439 8.62 30.59 -8.81
CA LYS A 439 7.95 29.77 -9.82
C LYS A 439 8.03 28.29 -9.42
N SER A 440 6.93 27.55 -9.59
CA SER A 440 6.92 26.10 -9.31
C SER A 440 7.91 25.34 -10.21
N ILE A 441 8.63 24.37 -9.62
CA ILE A 441 9.57 23.48 -10.32
C ILE A 441 8.90 22.58 -11.38
N LEU A 442 7.58 22.39 -11.27
CA LEU A 442 6.79 21.58 -12.20
C LEU A 442 6.15 22.42 -13.32
N SER A 443 6.35 23.74 -13.32
CA SER A 443 5.77 24.65 -14.33
C SER A 443 6.32 24.44 -15.75
N THR A 444 7.28 23.52 -15.95
CA THR A 444 7.73 23.13 -17.31
C THR A 444 6.75 22.16 -17.98
N LEU A 445 5.93 21.47 -17.18
CA LEU A 445 4.96 20.48 -17.67
C LEU A 445 3.71 21.17 -18.18
N LEU A 446 3.21 20.73 -19.34
CA LEU A 446 2.02 21.33 -19.98
C LEU A 446 0.75 21.08 -19.16
N SER A 447 0.67 19.94 -18.47
CA SER A 447 -0.46 19.57 -17.62
C SER A 447 -0.47 20.19 -16.23
N PHE A 448 0.65 20.80 -15.80
CA PHE A 448 0.78 21.28 -14.44
C PHE A 448 0.57 22.78 -14.34
N ASN A 449 -0.36 23.19 -13.48
CA ASN A 449 -0.52 24.56 -13.05
C ASN A 449 -0.78 24.60 -11.53
N PRO A 450 -0.05 25.42 -10.75
CA PRO A 450 -0.22 25.49 -9.29
C PRO A 450 -1.65 25.77 -8.81
N ILE A 451 -2.48 26.43 -9.62
CA ILE A 451 -3.86 26.79 -9.29
C ILE A 451 -4.85 25.67 -9.61
N THR A 452 -4.56 24.83 -10.61
CA THR A 452 -5.51 23.82 -11.12
C THR A 452 -5.02 22.38 -10.99
N SER A 453 -3.81 22.14 -10.48
CA SER A 453 -3.24 20.80 -10.36
C SER A 453 -2.98 20.38 -8.90
N LEU A 454 -3.22 21.26 -7.91
CA LEU A 454 -3.00 21.01 -6.48
C LEU A 454 -4.32 20.98 -5.67
N PRO A 455 -5.04 19.84 -5.65
CA PRO A 455 -6.32 19.71 -4.94
C PRO A 455 -6.18 19.87 -3.41
N PRO A 456 -7.29 20.08 -2.69
CA PRO A 456 -7.30 20.03 -1.22
C PRO A 456 -7.17 18.58 -0.73
N ASP A 457 -6.60 18.41 0.46
CA ASP A 457 -6.60 17.12 1.13
C ASP A 457 -7.54 17.14 2.34
N ILE A 458 -8.77 16.68 2.11
CA ILE A 458 -9.80 16.64 3.15
C ILE A 458 -9.42 15.72 4.33
N MET A 459 -8.45 14.80 4.18
CA MET A 459 -7.91 14.05 5.30
C MET A 459 -7.16 14.98 6.27
N HIS A 460 -6.15 15.70 5.77
CA HIS A 460 -5.37 16.60 6.61
C HIS A 460 -6.18 17.82 7.05
N ASP A 461 -7.03 18.37 6.18
CA ASP A 461 -7.81 19.58 6.46
C ASP A 461 -8.92 19.32 7.46
N ILE A 462 -9.69 18.25 7.27
CA ILE A 462 -10.84 17.94 8.13
C ILE A 462 -10.46 16.95 9.23
N LEU A 463 -10.05 15.72 8.89
CA LEU A 463 -9.85 14.64 9.88
C LEU A 463 -8.74 14.96 10.88
N GLU A 464 -7.66 15.61 10.42
CA GLU A 464 -6.55 16.02 11.32
C GLU A 464 -6.63 17.47 11.79
N GLY A 465 -7.42 18.30 11.11
CA GLY A 465 -7.58 19.73 11.39
C GLY A 465 -8.89 20.07 12.08
N ILE A 466 -9.94 20.31 11.30
CA ILE A 466 -11.22 20.88 11.77
C ILE A 466 -11.96 19.93 12.72
N MET A 467 -12.06 18.66 12.37
CA MET A 467 -12.82 17.65 13.13
C MET A 467 -12.34 17.51 14.59
N PRO A 468 -11.05 17.30 14.89
CA PRO A 468 -10.60 17.21 16.28
C PRO A 468 -10.79 18.53 17.06
N LYS A 469 -10.83 19.68 16.39
CA LYS A 469 -11.10 20.99 17.02
C LYS A 469 -12.54 21.12 17.47
N ILE A 470 -13.49 20.66 16.64
CA ILE A 470 -14.90 20.62 17.01
C ILE A 470 -15.13 19.61 18.13
N ILE A 471 -14.61 18.38 17.99
CA ILE A 471 -14.75 17.34 19.03
C ILE A 471 -14.22 17.82 20.38
N SER A 472 -12.99 18.36 20.43
CA SER A 472 -12.43 18.77 21.71
C SER A 472 -13.17 19.94 22.35
N SER A 473 -13.71 20.86 21.55
CA SER A 473 -14.54 21.97 22.01
C SER A 473 -15.86 21.49 22.61
N LEU A 474 -16.51 20.50 21.97
CA LEU A 474 -17.72 19.88 22.48
C LEU A 474 -17.45 19.11 23.78
N LEU A 475 -16.41 18.28 23.82
CA LEU A 475 -16.04 17.54 25.03
C LEU A 475 -15.74 18.47 26.21
N HIS A 476 -15.02 19.58 25.96
CA HIS A 476 -14.77 20.60 26.98
C HIS A 476 -16.07 21.28 27.44
N THR A 477 -17.00 21.55 26.51
CA THR A 477 -18.33 22.12 26.83
C THR A 477 -19.16 21.20 27.73
N ILE A 478 -19.14 19.89 27.49
CA ILE A 478 -19.83 18.90 28.33
C ILE A 478 -19.32 18.97 29.78
N VAL A 479 -18.00 19.12 29.96
CA VAL A 479 -17.40 19.25 31.30
C VAL A 479 -17.73 20.58 31.96
N SER A 480 -17.62 21.70 31.22
CA SER A 480 -17.87 23.03 31.79
C SER A 480 -19.34 23.24 32.19
N THR A 481 -20.27 22.61 31.46
CA THR A 481 -21.72 22.63 31.73
C THR A 481 -22.14 21.58 32.77
N ARG A 482 -21.19 20.80 33.31
CA ARG A 482 -21.40 19.75 34.32
C ARG A 482 -22.36 18.64 33.88
N LEU A 483 -22.48 18.39 32.57
CA LEU A 483 -23.25 17.26 32.05
C LEU A 483 -22.54 15.91 32.33
N CYS A 484 -21.21 15.90 32.25
CA CYS A 484 -20.35 14.79 32.65
C CYS A 484 -19.00 15.32 33.16
N THR A 485 -18.32 14.54 34.00
CA THR A 485 -16.93 14.83 34.37
C THR A 485 -15.96 14.36 33.29
N SER A 486 -14.73 14.89 33.31
CA SER A 486 -13.63 14.42 32.45
C SER A 486 -13.42 12.90 32.58
N ALA A 487 -13.42 12.39 33.81
CA ALA A 487 -13.30 10.96 34.09
C ALA A 487 -14.44 10.14 33.45
N GLN A 488 -15.69 10.61 33.54
CA GLN A 488 -16.84 9.94 32.94
C GLN A 488 -16.75 9.91 31.40
N ILE A 489 -16.36 11.01 30.77
CA ILE A 489 -16.18 11.07 29.31
C ILE A 489 -15.07 10.09 28.87
N CYS A 490 -13.92 10.12 29.54
CA CYS A 490 -12.82 9.19 29.25
C CYS A 490 -13.25 7.74 29.42
N TYR A 491 -14.00 7.42 30.48
CA TYR A 491 -14.55 6.09 30.72
C TYR A 491 -15.47 5.65 29.58
N ARG A 492 -16.40 6.51 29.14
CA ARG A 492 -17.32 6.22 28.04
C ARG A 492 -16.58 5.95 26.73
N ILE A 493 -15.63 6.80 26.33
CA ILE A 493 -14.85 6.64 25.09
C ILE A 493 -14.01 5.35 25.12
N ASN A 494 -13.31 5.10 26.23
CA ASN A 494 -12.38 3.98 26.35
C ASN A 494 -13.07 2.62 26.45
N ASN A 495 -14.28 2.56 27.03
CA ASN A 495 -15.03 1.31 27.23
C ASN A 495 -16.15 1.11 26.22
N PHE A 496 -16.33 2.02 25.26
CA PHE A 496 -17.30 1.85 24.18
C PHE A 496 -17.02 0.57 23.38
N ILE A 497 -18.08 -0.18 23.08
CA ILE A 497 -17.99 -1.42 22.30
C ILE A 497 -18.03 -1.04 20.82
N TYR A 498 -16.87 -0.73 20.25
CA TYR A 498 -16.72 -0.48 18.83
C TYR A 498 -17.09 -1.74 18.03
N GLY A 499 -17.86 -1.54 16.96
CA GLY A 499 -18.27 -2.61 16.06
C GLY A 499 -17.08 -3.24 15.35
N ILE A 500 -17.30 -4.38 14.68
CA ILE A 500 -16.21 -5.19 14.13
C ILE A 500 -15.42 -4.44 13.06
N ASN A 501 -16.10 -3.59 12.29
CA ASN A 501 -15.53 -2.83 11.19
C ASN A 501 -14.74 -1.61 11.69
N ASP A 502 -15.21 -0.98 12.77
CA ASP A 502 -14.54 0.18 13.37
C ASP A 502 -13.45 -0.16 14.39
N ARG A 503 -13.47 -1.38 14.96
CA ARG A 503 -12.53 -1.82 16.01
C ARG A 503 -11.05 -1.66 15.63
N ARG A 504 -10.70 -1.80 14.34
CA ARG A 504 -9.32 -1.62 13.86
C ARG A 504 -8.82 -0.18 14.01
N ASN A 505 -9.73 0.78 13.90
CA ASN A 505 -9.45 2.22 13.99
C ASN A 505 -9.99 2.80 15.29
N ARG A 506 -10.20 1.98 16.33
CA ARG A 506 -10.67 2.51 17.62
C ARG A 506 -9.70 3.60 18.13
N PRO A 507 -10.19 4.67 18.76
CA PRO A 507 -9.34 5.71 19.33
C PRO A 507 -8.31 5.15 20.32
N PRO A 508 -7.11 5.75 20.42
CA PRO A 508 -6.19 5.42 21.50
C PRO A 508 -6.79 5.81 22.86
N THR A 509 -6.20 5.31 23.95
CA THR A 509 -6.67 5.61 25.30
C THR A 509 -6.77 7.12 25.54
N PHE A 510 -8.01 7.58 25.74
CA PHE A 510 -8.34 8.97 26.04
C PHE A 510 -8.10 9.24 27.53
N LYS A 511 -7.36 10.31 27.85
CA LYS A 511 -7.03 10.68 29.23
C LYS A 511 -7.69 12.01 29.58
N GLU A 512 -7.90 12.25 30.86
CA GLU A 512 -8.54 13.50 31.33
C GLU A 512 -7.76 14.74 30.88
N LYS A 513 -6.42 14.66 30.90
CA LYS A 513 -5.56 15.72 30.37
C LYS A 513 -5.86 16.08 28.91
N ASP A 514 -6.28 15.12 28.08
CA ASP A 514 -6.57 15.38 26.68
C ASP A 514 -7.83 16.27 26.55
N ILE A 515 -8.80 16.11 27.45
CA ILE A 515 -9.98 17.00 27.52
C ILE A 515 -9.57 18.40 27.99
N HIS A 516 -8.76 18.49 29.04
CA HIS A 516 -8.27 19.78 29.57
C HIS A 516 -7.43 20.54 28.55
N ASP A 517 -6.57 19.85 27.82
CA ASP A 517 -5.71 20.42 26.77
C ASP A 517 -6.46 20.67 25.45
N LYS A 518 -7.79 20.44 25.41
CA LYS A 518 -8.64 20.51 24.20
C LYS A 518 -8.03 19.75 23.02
N ARG A 519 -7.54 18.54 23.29
CA ARG A 519 -6.84 17.67 22.34
C ARG A 519 -7.60 16.37 22.09
N VAL A 520 -7.61 15.92 20.84
CA VAL A 520 -8.05 14.56 20.47
C VAL A 520 -6.82 13.74 20.05
N PRO A 521 -6.44 12.70 20.81
CA PRO A 521 -5.31 11.84 20.46
C PRO A 521 -5.64 10.90 19.29
N GLY A 522 -4.61 10.41 18.60
CA GLY A 522 -4.73 9.42 17.53
C GLY A 522 -4.44 9.96 16.13
N LYS A 523 -4.44 9.04 15.16
CA LYS A 523 -4.29 9.28 13.71
C LYS A 523 -5.61 9.73 13.07
N ALA A 524 -5.58 10.23 11.83
CA ALA A 524 -6.76 10.64 11.07
C ALA A 524 -7.96 9.66 11.17
N MET A 525 -7.75 8.38 10.84
CA MET A 525 -8.83 7.38 10.87
C MET A 525 -9.31 7.01 12.28
N GLU A 526 -8.47 7.18 13.31
CA GLU A 526 -8.85 6.97 14.71
C GLU A 526 -9.73 8.13 15.21
N LYS A 527 -9.39 9.36 14.82
CA LYS A 527 -10.23 10.55 15.07
C LYS A 527 -11.56 10.47 14.34
N TYR A 528 -11.55 10.01 13.09
CA TYR A 528 -12.78 9.79 12.32
C TYR A 528 -13.66 8.70 12.94
N CYS A 529 -13.06 7.60 13.42
CA CYS A 529 -13.78 6.57 14.17
C CYS A 529 -14.42 7.14 15.45
N LEU A 530 -13.70 7.98 16.22
CA LEU A 530 -14.30 8.68 17.35
C LEU A 530 -15.48 9.55 16.90
N PHE A 531 -15.29 10.36 15.86
CA PHE A 531 -16.31 11.27 15.33
C PHE A 531 -17.60 10.53 14.94
N LEU A 532 -17.49 9.42 14.21
CA LEU A 532 -18.63 8.61 13.80
C LEU A 532 -19.37 7.96 14.97
N ASN A 533 -18.66 7.61 16.05
CA ASN A 533 -19.23 6.90 17.19
C ASN A 533 -19.56 7.80 18.38
N LEU A 534 -19.16 9.08 18.33
CA LEU A 534 -19.37 10.03 19.42
C LEU A 534 -20.86 10.17 19.81
N PRO A 535 -21.83 10.22 18.87
CA PRO A 535 -23.23 10.29 19.26
C PRO A 535 -23.70 9.07 20.04
N PHE A 536 -23.22 7.87 19.70
CA PHE A 536 -23.54 6.64 20.44
C PHE A 536 -22.86 6.59 21.81
N ILE A 537 -21.64 7.09 21.92
CA ILE A 537 -20.89 7.19 23.18
C ILE A 537 -21.60 8.14 24.18
N LEU A 538 -22.31 9.15 23.65
CA LEU A 538 -22.97 10.21 24.41
C LEU A 538 -24.50 10.18 24.29
N MET A 539 -25.07 9.06 23.87
CA MET A 539 -26.47 8.95 23.43
C MET A 539 -27.49 9.44 24.47
N ASP A 540 -27.23 9.19 25.76
CA ASP A 540 -28.09 9.59 26.88
C ASP A 540 -28.01 11.09 27.24
N ILE A 541 -27.03 11.81 26.70
CA ILE A 541 -26.84 13.24 26.97
C ILE A 541 -26.85 14.11 25.72
N VAL A 542 -26.83 13.53 24.52
CA VAL A 542 -26.59 14.24 23.25
C VAL A 542 -27.49 15.45 23.05
N ASP A 543 -28.79 15.31 23.34
CA ASP A 543 -29.81 16.37 23.20
C ASP A 543 -29.62 17.54 24.17
N ARG A 544 -28.81 17.35 25.22
CA ARG A 544 -28.52 18.36 26.23
C ARG A 544 -27.18 19.05 26.01
N ILE A 545 -26.35 18.56 25.08
CA ILE A 545 -25.02 19.12 24.83
C ILE A 545 -25.16 20.47 24.10
N PRO A 546 -24.71 21.58 24.69
CA PRO A 546 -24.72 22.86 23.97
C PRO A 546 -23.82 22.80 22.74
N TYR A 547 -24.25 23.48 21.68
CA TYR A 547 -23.51 23.62 20.42
C TYR A 547 -23.34 22.31 19.63
N TRP A 548 -24.13 21.27 19.94
CA TRP A 548 -24.10 20.00 19.21
C TRP A 548 -24.37 20.16 17.70
N PHE A 549 -25.11 21.17 17.28
CA PHE A 549 -25.30 21.53 15.87
C PHE A 549 -23.98 21.71 15.10
N LEU A 550 -22.86 22.05 15.75
CA LEU A 550 -21.53 22.10 15.10
C LEU A 550 -21.05 20.70 14.66
N TYR A 551 -21.37 19.67 15.44
CA TYR A 551 -21.14 18.27 15.05
C TYR A 551 -22.01 17.92 13.85
N GLU A 552 -23.30 18.23 13.90
CA GLU A 552 -24.27 17.94 12.86
C GLU A 552 -23.90 18.61 11.52
N LEU A 553 -23.57 19.91 11.56
CA LEU A 553 -23.10 20.66 10.39
C LEU A 553 -21.83 20.04 9.80
N LEU A 554 -20.81 19.75 10.61
CA LEU A 554 -19.60 19.09 10.12
C LEU A 554 -19.92 17.70 9.54
N ARG A 555 -20.86 16.97 10.14
CA ARG A 555 -21.25 15.64 9.70
C ARG A 555 -21.96 15.68 8.34
N GLN A 556 -22.84 16.66 8.11
CA GLN A 556 -23.49 16.91 6.82
C GLN A 556 -22.49 17.37 5.74
N ILE A 557 -21.52 18.23 6.08
CA ILE A 557 -20.43 18.61 5.18
C ILE A 557 -19.60 17.39 4.78
N TRP A 558 -19.22 16.56 5.76
CA TRP A 558 -18.47 15.33 5.51
C TRP A 558 -19.24 14.35 4.63
N ASP A 559 -20.56 14.26 4.80
CA ASP A 559 -21.44 13.42 3.99
C ASP A 559 -21.36 13.71 2.50
N ILE A 560 -21.28 14.99 2.13
CA ILE A 560 -21.16 15.41 0.73
C ILE A 560 -19.72 15.21 0.25
N LEU A 561 -18.73 15.68 1.01
CA LEU A 561 -17.32 15.66 0.59
C LEU A 561 -16.72 14.25 0.50
N TYR A 562 -17.22 13.32 1.30
CA TYR A 562 -16.76 11.93 1.36
C TYR A 562 -17.67 10.97 0.56
N SER A 563 -18.65 11.49 -0.18
CA SER A 563 -19.47 10.71 -1.11
C SER A 563 -18.64 10.23 -2.31
N ASP A 564 -18.97 9.04 -2.83
CA ASP A 564 -18.40 8.53 -4.09
C ASP A 564 -19.04 9.18 -5.32
N TYR A 565 -20.29 9.64 -5.18
CA TYR A 565 -21.11 10.18 -6.26
C TYR A 565 -21.78 11.51 -5.83
N PRO A 566 -21.01 12.54 -5.45
CA PRO A 566 -21.58 13.85 -5.12
C PRO A 566 -22.34 14.43 -6.31
N ARG A 567 -23.47 15.08 -6.05
CA ARG A 567 -24.26 15.78 -7.06
C ARG A 567 -23.84 17.26 -7.19
N LYS A 568 -23.91 17.83 -8.39
CA LYS A 568 -23.66 19.26 -8.64
C LYS A 568 -24.67 20.12 -7.90
N SER A 569 -25.93 19.68 -7.86
CA SER A 569 -27.01 20.31 -7.07
C SER A 569 -26.66 20.46 -5.58
N TRP A 570 -25.92 19.50 -4.99
CA TRP A 570 -25.51 19.54 -3.57
C TRP A 570 -24.43 20.59 -3.27
N LEU A 571 -23.72 21.10 -4.28
CA LEU A 571 -22.62 22.03 -4.03
C LEU A 571 -23.09 23.36 -3.46
N SER A 572 -24.28 23.83 -3.87
CA SER A 572 -24.91 25.00 -3.27
C SER A 572 -25.23 24.79 -1.78
N THR A 573 -25.84 23.65 -1.44
CA THR A 573 -26.11 23.26 -0.04
C THR A 573 -24.81 23.13 0.75
N LEU A 574 -23.75 22.58 0.15
CA LEU A 574 -22.45 22.47 0.78
C LEU A 574 -21.86 23.85 1.12
N GLU A 575 -22.01 24.84 0.24
CA GLU A 575 -21.58 26.23 0.51
C GLU A 575 -22.34 26.83 1.71
N ASP A 576 -23.66 26.64 1.77
CA ASP A 576 -24.50 27.13 2.87
C ASP A 576 -24.10 26.46 4.21
N LEU A 577 -23.93 25.14 4.21
CA LEU A 577 -23.50 24.38 5.39
C LEU A 577 -22.12 24.83 5.88
N ILE A 578 -21.17 25.04 4.96
CA ILE A 578 -19.82 25.52 5.29
C ILE A 578 -19.88 26.93 5.86
N GLN A 579 -20.65 27.83 5.25
CA GLN A 579 -20.82 29.19 5.75
C GLN A 579 -21.33 29.18 7.19
N GLU A 580 -22.42 28.44 7.44
CA GLU A 580 -23.03 28.34 8.76
C GLU A 580 -22.05 27.76 9.78
N LEU A 581 -21.38 26.65 9.44
CA LEU A 581 -20.37 26.05 10.31
C LEU A 581 -19.27 27.04 10.67
N LEU A 582 -18.69 27.73 9.69
CA LEU A 582 -17.55 28.64 9.91
C LEU A 582 -17.96 29.86 10.75
N GLN A 583 -19.14 30.43 10.49
CA GLN A 583 -19.67 31.55 11.25
C GLN A 583 -19.93 31.18 12.71
N LEU A 584 -20.63 30.07 12.95
CA LEU A 584 -20.93 29.59 14.30
C LEU A 584 -19.65 29.17 15.04
N PHE A 585 -18.75 28.45 14.37
CA PHE A 585 -17.51 28.00 15.00
C PHE A 585 -16.61 29.16 15.41
N GLN A 586 -16.48 30.19 14.56
CA GLN A 586 -15.74 31.40 14.93
C GLN A 586 -16.42 32.17 16.08
N THR A 587 -17.75 32.20 16.10
CA THR A 587 -18.50 32.94 17.13
C THR A 587 -18.40 32.25 18.49
N ILE A 588 -18.48 30.92 18.52
CA ILE A 588 -18.57 30.13 19.75
C ILE A 588 -17.18 29.75 20.28
N PHE A 589 -16.24 29.39 19.39
CA PHE A 589 -14.90 28.92 19.71
C PHE A 589 -13.81 29.64 18.91
N PRO A 590 -13.70 30.98 19.01
CA PRO A 590 -12.77 31.79 18.22
C PRO A 590 -11.30 31.37 18.37
N GLU A 591 -10.92 30.77 19.50
CA GLU A 591 -9.56 30.31 19.77
C GLU A 591 -9.20 28.99 19.07
N GLN A 592 -10.20 28.25 18.57
CA GLN A 592 -10.01 26.99 17.85
C GLN A 592 -10.08 27.15 16.34
N PHE A 593 -10.39 28.35 15.84
CA PHE A 593 -10.39 28.65 14.41
C PHE A 593 -8.96 28.69 13.86
N ILE A 594 -8.68 27.81 12.91
CA ILE A 594 -7.35 27.63 12.30
C ILE A 594 -7.41 27.87 10.79
N PRO A 595 -6.30 28.13 10.09
CA PRO A 595 -6.29 28.34 8.63
C PRO A 595 -7.00 27.24 7.82
N LYS A 596 -6.96 25.98 8.30
CA LYS A 596 -7.70 24.86 7.67
C LYS A 596 -9.21 25.08 7.63
N CYS A 597 -9.78 25.80 8.62
CA CYS A 597 -11.20 26.20 8.59
C CYS A 597 -11.47 27.10 7.37
N HIS A 598 -10.57 28.04 7.07
CA HIS A 598 -10.69 28.86 5.86
C HIS A 598 -10.50 28.03 4.58
N PHE A 599 -9.63 27.01 4.56
CA PHE A 599 -9.48 26.16 3.37
C PHE A 599 -10.76 25.39 3.02
N LEU A 600 -11.58 25.04 4.02
CA LEU A 600 -12.88 24.41 3.81
C LEU A 600 -13.82 25.29 2.97
N LEU A 601 -13.67 26.63 3.02
CA LEU A 601 -14.45 27.59 2.24
C LEU A 601 -14.47 27.27 0.74
N HIS A 602 -13.39 26.68 0.23
CA HIS A 602 -13.20 26.38 -1.18
C HIS A 602 -13.67 24.98 -1.58
N ALA A 603 -14.19 24.18 -0.65
CA ALA A 603 -14.43 22.75 -0.87
C ALA A 603 -15.51 22.47 -1.92
N ALA A 604 -16.58 23.27 -1.98
CA ALA A 604 -17.63 23.14 -2.99
C ALA A 604 -17.09 23.37 -4.41
N ARG A 605 -16.47 24.52 -4.66
CA ARG A 605 -15.80 24.81 -5.94
C ARG A 605 -14.71 23.81 -6.29
N ASN A 606 -13.91 23.36 -5.32
CA ASN A 606 -12.89 22.35 -5.57
C ASN A 606 -13.51 20.99 -5.95
N THR A 607 -14.66 20.62 -5.38
CA THR A 607 -15.40 19.41 -5.79
C THR A 607 -15.92 19.54 -7.23
N ALA A 608 -16.43 20.71 -7.63
CA ALA A 608 -16.83 20.98 -9.03
C ALA A 608 -15.63 20.87 -9.99
N LYS A 609 -14.47 21.39 -9.57
CA LYS A 609 -13.26 21.46 -10.38
C LYS A 609 -12.55 20.13 -10.58
N TYR A 610 -12.28 19.42 -9.49
CA TYR A 610 -11.46 18.21 -9.46
C TYR A 610 -12.27 16.91 -9.53
N GLY A 611 -13.59 16.98 -9.36
CA GLY A 611 -14.40 15.80 -9.07
C GLY A 611 -14.43 15.48 -7.57
N PRO A 612 -14.85 14.26 -7.18
CA PRO A 612 -14.98 13.90 -5.76
C PRO A 612 -13.65 14.01 -5.02
N LEU A 613 -13.58 14.87 -4.01
CA LEU A 613 -12.35 15.13 -3.25
C LEU A 613 -11.86 13.89 -2.47
N LYS A 614 -12.75 12.93 -2.18
CA LYS A 614 -12.40 11.61 -1.65
C LYS A 614 -11.34 10.89 -2.49
N ARG A 615 -11.37 11.01 -3.82
CA ARG A 615 -10.37 10.37 -4.72
C ARG A 615 -8.98 11.00 -4.61
N GLN A 616 -8.92 12.23 -4.10
CA GLN A 616 -7.70 13.02 -3.94
C GLN A 616 -7.11 12.94 -2.52
N MET A 617 -7.70 12.12 -1.64
CA MET A 617 -7.26 11.96 -0.25
C MET A 617 -5.97 11.16 -0.11
N ASN A 618 -5.17 11.55 0.88
CA ASN A 618 -3.83 11.01 1.05
C ASN A 618 -3.71 9.73 1.91
N LEU A 619 -4.84 9.17 2.37
CA LEU A 619 -4.90 8.00 3.27
C LEU A 619 -4.15 6.76 2.75
N ARG A 620 -4.23 6.49 1.43
CA ARG A 620 -3.61 5.31 0.83
C ARG A 620 -2.11 5.49 0.63
N TYR A 621 -1.65 6.69 0.33
CA TYR A 621 -0.23 7.01 0.25
C TYR A 621 0.43 6.94 1.63
N GLU A 622 -0.24 7.44 2.68
CA GLU A 622 0.20 7.25 4.08
C GLU A 622 0.29 5.76 4.48
N SER A 623 -0.64 4.95 4.00
CA SER A 623 -0.58 3.50 4.16
C SER A 623 0.62 2.88 3.42
N LYS A 624 0.99 3.41 2.24
CA LYS A 624 2.20 2.99 1.51
C LYS A 624 3.47 3.41 2.25
N HIS A 625 3.52 4.57 2.92
CA HIS A 625 4.67 4.98 3.75
C HIS A 625 5.04 3.96 4.83
N HIS A 626 4.05 3.26 5.40
CA HIS A 626 4.30 2.19 6.36
C HIS A 626 5.18 1.07 5.80
N LEU A 627 5.08 0.75 4.50
CA LEU A 627 5.97 -0.21 3.85
C LEU A 627 7.41 0.28 3.87
N LEU A 628 7.65 1.52 3.45
CA LEU A 628 9.00 2.11 3.39
C LEU A 628 9.64 2.15 4.79
N LYS A 629 8.87 2.58 5.80
CA LYS A 629 9.31 2.58 7.21
C LYS A 629 9.67 1.17 7.70
N LYS A 630 8.87 0.15 7.37
CA LYS A 630 9.17 -1.25 7.71
C LYS A 630 10.42 -1.78 7.01
N ILE A 631 10.59 -1.49 5.72
CA ILE A 631 11.78 -1.90 4.96
C ILE A 631 13.04 -1.32 5.62
N ALA A 632 13.03 -0.02 5.91
CA ALA A 632 14.17 0.65 6.53
C ALA A 632 14.54 0.03 7.89
N ASN A 633 13.55 -0.13 8.77
CA ASN A 633 13.75 -0.71 10.11
C ASN A 633 14.18 -2.18 10.07
N THR A 634 13.77 -2.92 9.03
CA THR A 634 14.17 -4.33 8.91
C THR A 634 15.55 -4.49 8.32
N CYS A 635 15.92 -3.63 7.36
CA CYS A 635 17.24 -3.68 6.73
C CYS A 635 18.35 -3.15 7.66
N ASN A 636 18.03 -2.21 8.56
CA ASN A 636 18.99 -1.57 9.47
C ASN A 636 20.26 -1.03 8.79
N ASN A 637 20.15 -0.66 7.50
CA ASN A 637 21.23 -0.05 6.72
C ASN A 637 20.83 1.38 6.35
N TYR A 638 21.45 2.34 7.04
CA TYR A 638 21.16 3.77 6.90
C TYR A 638 22.26 4.55 6.15
N ILE A 639 23.24 3.86 5.54
CA ILE A 639 24.33 4.50 4.77
C ILE A 639 23.75 5.24 3.57
N ASN A 640 22.99 4.52 2.75
CA ASN A 640 22.24 5.07 1.64
C ASN A 640 20.80 4.53 1.70
N LEU A 641 20.02 5.17 2.57
CA LEU A 641 18.65 4.77 2.86
C LEU A 641 17.74 4.88 1.60
N PRO A 642 17.80 5.95 0.79
CA PRO A 642 17.06 6.01 -0.48
C PRO A 642 17.35 4.83 -1.43
N CYS A 643 18.61 4.42 -1.56
CA CYS A 643 18.99 3.26 -2.39
C CYS A 643 18.35 1.97 -1.90
N THR A 644 18.47 1.72 -0.59
CA THR A 644 17.96 0.50 0.03
C THR A 644 16.46 0.42 -0.11
N ILE A 645 15.75 1.50 0.20
CA ILE A 645 14.28 1.53 0.12
C ILE A 645 13.80 1.39 -1.32
N SER A 646 14.35 2.17 -2.26
CA SER A 646 13.92 2.13 -3.66
C SER A 646 14.08 0.75 -4.28
N LYS A 647 15.25 0.10 -4.08
CA LYS A 647 15.49 -1.28 -4.55
C LYS A 647 14.50 -2.27 -3.97
N ARG A 648 14.30 -2.25 -2.66
CA ARG A 648 13.38 -3.19 -1.96
C ARG A 648 11.93 -2.98 -2.37
N VAL A 649 11.49 -1.73 -2.56
CA VAL A 649 10.16 -1.42 -3.08
C VAL A 649 9.99 -1.94 -4.51
N GLN A 650 10.99 -1.78 -5.39
CA GLN A 650 10.91 -2.31 -6.75
C GLN A 650 10.96 -3.85 -6.80
N LEU A 651 11.71 -4.51 -5.92
CA LEU A 651 11.69 -5.99 -5.81
C LEU A 651 10.31 -6.48 -5.37
N ARG A 652 9.69 -5.78 -4.42
CA ARG A 652 8.32 -6.07 -4.01
C ARG A 652 7.31 -5.82 -5.13
N GLN A 653 7.44 -4.72 -5.87
CA GLN A 653 6.57 -4.43 -7.01
C GLN A 653 6.72 -5.50 -8.10
N CYS A 654 7.95 -5.93 -8.39
CA CYS A 654 8.25 -7.03 -9.29
C CYS A 654 7.48 -8.30 -8.88
N TYR A 655 7.54 -8.68 -7.61
CA TYR A 655 6.75 -9.78 -7.05
C TYR A 655 5.23 -9.59 -7.22
N GLU A 656 4.70 -8.42 -6.86
CA GLU A 656 3.27 -8.09 -6.95
C GLU A 656 2.76 -8.11 -8.40
N LEU A 657 3.64 -7.85 -9.37
CA LEU A 657 3.35 -7.87 -10.80
C LEU A 657 3.80 -9.17 -11.49
N MET A 658 4.20 -10.23 -10.80
CA MET A 658 4.63 -11.48 -11.47
C MET A 658 3.51 -12.21 -12.20
N GLU A 659 2.28 -12.01 -11.76
CA GLU A 659 1.13 -12.74 -12.28
C GLU A 659 0.62 -12.07 -13.56
N GLU A 660 0.09 -12.85 -14.50
CA GLU A 660 -0.42 -12.29 -15.77
C GLU A 660 -1.66 -11.44 -15.55
N ASN A 661 -2.58 -11.92 -14.70
CA ASN A 661 -3.74 -11.16 -14.28
C ASN A 661 -3.45 -10.56 -12.90
N ILE A 662 -3.14 -9.26 -12.88
CA ILE A 662 -2.84 -8.50 -11.66
C ILE A 662 -4.09 -8.03 -10.91
N PHE A 663 -5.28 -8.20 -11.50
CA PHE A 663 -6.57 -7.94 -10.86
C PHE A 663 -7.11 -9.16 -10.10
N LYS A 664 -6.28 -10.19 -9.87
CA LYS A 664 -6.67 -11.55 -9.48
C LYS A 664 -8.03 -11.68 -8.77
N CYS A 665 -8.90 -12.42 -9.46
CA CYS A 665 -10.32 -12.60 -9.22
C CYS A 665 -10.67 -14.03 -8.74
N SER A 666 -9.75 -14.74 -8.07
CA SER A 666 -10.11 -15.97 -7.34
C SER A 666 -10.30 -15.60 -5.88
N GLY A 667 -11.55 -15.38 -5.47
CA GLY A 667 -11.86 -14.93 -4.12
C GLY A 667 -11.09 -15.70 -3.04
N ILE A 668 -10.29 -14.99 -2.24
CA ILE A 668 -9.57 -15.62 -1.13
C ILE A 668 -10.62 -15.88 -0.07
N SER A 669 -10.89 -17.15 0.22
CA SER A 669 -11.96 -17.54 1.15
C SER A 669 -11.43 -18.26 2.37
N GLY A 670 -12.29 -18.32 3.39
CA GLY A 670 -12.11 -19.22 4.50
C GLY A 670 -12.29 -20.69 4.11
N LYS A 671 -12.25 -21.57 5.11
CA LYS A 671 -12.54 -23.00 4.90
C LYS A 671 -13.98 -23.19 4.40
N PHE A 672 -14.12 -24.07 3.41
CA PHE A 672 -15.43 -24.54 2.94
C PHE A 672 -16.09 -25.41 3.99
N HIS A 673 -17.39 -25.20 4.13
CA HIS A 673 -18.31 -26.00 4.92
C HIS A 673 -19.46 -26.42 4.01
N SER A 674 -20.05 -27.58 4.23
CA SER A 674 -21.16 -28.07 3.42
C SER A 674 -22.40 -28.24 4.27
N ARG A 675 -23.56 -27.91 3.71
CA ARG A 675 -24.84 -28.04 4.41
C ARG A 675 -25.94 -28.49 3.44
N ARG A 676 -26.83 -29.38 3.89
CA ARG A 676 -27.98 -29.80 3.08
C ARG A 676 -28.96 -28.64 2.90
N LYS A 677 -29.45 -28.44 1.67
CA LYS A 677 -30.40 -27.38 1.33
C LYS A 677 -31.64 -27.36 2.23
N ILE A 678 -32.19 -28.53 2.53
CA ILE A 678 -33.41 -28.67 3.36
C ILE A 678 -33.24 -28.15 4.79
N SER A 679 -32.00 -27.96 5.25
CA SER A 679 -31.72 -27.46 6.60
C SER A 679 -31.76 -25.93 6.70
N PHE A 680 -31.85 -25.20 5.57
CA PHE A 680 -32.12 -23.76 5.59
C PHE A 680 -33.59 -23.50 5.90
N ARG A 681 -33.90 -22.32 6.45
CA ARG A 681 -35.29 -21.89 6.68
C ARG A 681 -36.04 -21.74 5.34
N LYS A 682 -37.37 -21.86 5.35
CA LYS A 682 -38.19 -21.84 4.12
C LYS A 682 -38.01 -20.56 3.31
N GLU A 683 -37.86 -19.43 3.98
CA GLU A 683 -37.67 -18.11 3.37
C GLU A 683 -36.37 -18.09 2.56
N ILE A 684 -35.27 -18.58 3.15
CA ILE A 684 -33.98 -18.73 2.46
C ILE A 684 -34.08 -19.71 1.28
N GLN A 685 -34.81 -20.82 1.46
CA GLN A 685 -35.02 -21.77 0.37
C GLN A 685 -35.79 -21.15 -0.80
N ASN A 686 -36.73 -20.23 -0.54
CA ASN A 686 -37.46 -19.50 -1.56
C ASN A 686 -36.55 -18.48 -2.25
N SER A 687 -35.80 -17.68 -1.52
CA SER A 687 -34.85 -16.72 -2.14
C SER A 687 -33.79 -17.41 -3.00
N LEU A 688 -33.33 -18.60 -2.59
CA LEU A 688 -32.43 -19.44 -3.40
C LEU A 688 -33.11 -20.03 -4.64
N ARG A 689 -34.45 -20.18 -4.64
CA ARG A 689 -35.20 -20.61 -5.83
C ARG A 689 -35.32 -19.50 -6.87
N ASP A 690 -35.30 -18.25 -6.42
CA ASP A 690 -35.47 -17.08 -7.28
C ASP A 690 -34.14 -16.66 -7.95
N ASP A 691 -32.99 -17.11 -7.45
CA ASP A 691 -31.67 -16.91 -8.10
C ASP A 691 -31.49 -17.90 -9.27
N TYR A 692 -31.74 -17.41 -10.49
CA TYR A 692 -31.60 -18.16 -11.74
C TYR A 692 -30.17 -18.63 -12.06
N LEU A 693 -29.16 -18.08 -11.38
CA LEU A 693 -27.75 -18.48 -11.52
C LEU A 693 -27.34 -19.54 -10.50
N PHE A 694 -28.24 -19.96 -9.62
CA PHE A 694 -27.97 -20.99 -8.62
C PHE A 694 -28.19 -22.39 -9.19
N ASP A 695 -27.17 -23.26 -9.05
CA ASP A 695 -27.27 -24.66 -9.43
C ASP A 695 -27.78 -25.47 -8.24
N TYR A 696 -28.76 -26.33 -8.48
CA TYR A 696 -29.56 -26.93 -7.44
C TYR A 696 -28.98 -28.26 -6.97
N ASP A 697 -27.79 -28.23 -6.39
CA ASP A 697 -27.23 -29.38 -5.69
C ASP A 697 -27.91 -29.59 -4.31
N GLU A 698 -27.96 -30.84 -3.84
CA GLU A 698 -28.50 -31.19 -2.52
C GLU A 698 -27.64 -30.61 -1.38
N LEU A 699 -26.34 -30.46 -1.62
CA LEU A 699 -25.33 -29.93 -0.72
C LEU A 699 -24.86 -28.56 -1.20
N ILE A 700 -24.99 -27.56 -0.32
CA ILE A 700 -24.54 -26.20 -0.57
C ILE A 700 -23.23 -25.97 0.19
N GLU A 701 -22.19 -25.58 -0.54
CA GLU A 701 -20.91 -25.18 0.03
C GLU A 701 -20.91 -23.70 0.42
N TYR A 702 -20.47 -23.38 1.63
CA TYR A 702 -20.40 -22.03 2.14
C TYR A 702 -19.12 -21.77 2.93
N VAL A 703 -18.76 -20.50 3.06
CA VAL A 703 -17.59 -20.03 3.81
C VAL A 703 -18.00 -18.99 4.84
N LYS A 704 -17.17 -18.78 5.87
CA LYS A 704 -17.41 -17.73 6.88
C LYS A 704 -17.05 -16.33 6.39
N TRP A 705 -16.15 -16.25 5.42
CA TRP A 705 -15.68 -15.01 4.81
C TRP A 705 -15.05 -15.28 3.45
N VAL A 706 -15.10 -14.27 2.58
CA VAL A 706 -14.42 -14.25 1.28
C VAL A 706 -13.89 -12.83 1.00
N VAL A 707 -12.78 -12.73 0.28
CA VAL A 707 -12.24 -11.47 -0.23
C VAL A 707 -12.39 -11.46 -1.75
N LEU A 708 -13.20 -10.55 -2.27
CA LEU A 708 -13.45 -10.36 -3.70
C LEU A 708 -13.11 -8.92 -4.06
N HIS A 709 -12.34 -8.70 -5.13
CA HIS A 709 -11.95 -7.34 -5.56
C HIS A 709 -11.36 -6.46 -4.43
N ASN A 710 -10.55 -7.06 -3.54
CA ASN A 710 -10.00 -6.47 -2.31
C ASN A 710 -11.01 -6.10 -1.20
N ILE A 711 -12.29 -6.44 -1.37
CA ILE A 711 -13.34 -6.26 -0.38
C ILE A 711 -13.53 -7.56 0.37
N LYS A 712 -13.47 -7.49 1.71
CA LYS A 712 -13.71 -8.66 2.56
C LYS A 712 -15.17 -8.66 3.00
N TYR A 713 -15.88 -9.72 2.61
CA TYR A 713 -17.22 -10.02 3.07
C TYR A 713 -17.17 -11.12 4.14
N LYS A 714 -17.92 -10.96 5.22
CA LYS A 714 -17.99 -11.91 6.32
C LYS A 714 -19.44 -12.07 6.79
N ILE A 715 -19.77 -13.27 7.29
CA ILE A 715 -21.04 -13.49 7.98
C ILE A 715 -21.16 -12.52 9.16
N GLY A 716 -22.30 -11.84 9.24
CA GLY A 716 -22.62 -10.78 10.22
C GLY A 716 -22.31 -9.36 9.73
N ASP A 717 -21.67 -9.19 8.58
CA ASP A 717 -21.45 -7.86 8.00
C ASP A 717 -22.78 -7.31 7.48
N VAL A 718 -23.02 -6.02 7.72
CA VAL A 718 -24.19 -5.29 7.25
C VAL A 718 -23.79 -4.39 6.09
N PHE A 719 -24.49 -4.47 4.97
CA PHE A 719 -24.25 -3.62 3.80
C PHE A 719 -25.52 -2.89 3.39
N VAL A 720 -25.36 -1.77 2.69
CA VAL A 720 -26.45 -1.17 1.93
C VAL A 720 -26.49 -1.84 0.57
N PHE A 721 -27.65 -2.37 0.20
CA PHE A 721 -27.83 -3.07 -1.08
C PHE A 721 -28.90 -2.41 -1.98
N TYR A 722 -29.65 -1.44 -1.45
CA TYR A 722 -30.68 -0.74 -2.21
C TYR A 722 -30.97 0.63 -1.59
N LEU A 723 -31.43 1.59 -2.41
CA LEU A 723 -31.94 2.90 -1.98
C LEU A 723 -33.39 3.04 -2.45
N LEU A 724 -34.33 3.29 -1.52
CA LEU A 724 -35.76 3.43 -1.80
C LEU A 724 -36.11 4.86 -2.25
N GLY A 725 -36.79 4.95 -3.40
CA GLY A 725 -37.46 6.17 -3.87
C GLY A 725 -36.53 7.34 -4.21
N GLY A 726 -37.12 8.52 -4.47
CA GLY A 726 -36.37 9.75 -4.75
C GLY A 726 -35.63 10.34 -3.54
N GLU A 727 -35.98 9.91 -2.32
CA GLU A 727 -35.31 10.32 -1.08
C GLU A 727 -34.05 9.49 -0.76
N GLU A 728 -33.75 8.47 -1.57
CA GLU A 728 -32.54 7.65 -1.46
C GLU A 728 -32.40 6.96 -0.08
N ILE A 729 -33.52 6.50 0.51
CA ILE A 729 -33.52 5.87 1.84
C ILE A 729 -32.84 4.50 1.77
N PRO A 730 -31.75 4.25 2.53
CA PRO A 730 -31.02 2.99 2.42
C PRO A 730 -31.78 1.81 2.99
N LEU A 731 -31.70 0.66 2.31
CA LEU A 731 -32.04 -0.65 2.85
C LEU A 731 -30.78 -1.41 3.22
N PHE A 732 -30.80 -1.97 4.42
CA PHE A 732 -29.66 -2.65 5.01
C PHE A 732 -29.86 -4.16 4.98
N GLY A 733 -28.77 -4.88 4.78
CA GLY A 733 -28.79 -6.33 4.71
C GLY A 733 -27.62 -6.94 5.47
N GLU A 734 -27.91 -7.85 6.41
CA GLU A 734 -26.88 -8.61 7.12
C GLU A 734 -26.58 -9.93 6.41
N ILE A 735 -25.32 -10.17 6.06
CA ILE A 735 -24.88 -11.41 5.44
C ILE A 735 -25.02 -12.57 6.44
N LYS A 736 -25.92 -13.52 6.16
CA LYS A 736 -26.08 -14.75 6.96
C LYS A 736 -25.30 -15.92 6.41
N TYR A 737 -25.15 -16.02 5.09
CA TYR A 737 -24.38 -17.05 4.42
C TYR A 737 -23.64 -16.52 3.20
N ILE A 738 -22.46 -17.07 2.94
CA ILE A 738 -21.63 -16.78 1.77
C ILE A 738 -21.41 -18.11 1.04
N ILE A 739 -21.99 -18.25 -0.15
CA ILE A 739 -22.02 -19.49 -0.90
C ILE A 739 -21.15 -19.34 -2.14
N ASN A 740 -20.45 -20.42 -2.50
CA ASN A 740 -19.81 -20.54 -3.81
C ASN A 740 -20.60 -21.53 -4.65
N ASN A 741 -21.13 -21.07 -5.77
CA ASN A 741 -21.76 -21.94 -6.74
C ASN A 741 -21.01 -21.87 -8.07
N LYS A 742 -20.34 -22.95 -8.48
CA LYS A 742 -19.62 -23.05 -9.76
C LYS A 742 -18.71 -21.85 -10.07
N LYS A 743 -17.98 -21.34 -9.06
CA LYS A 743 -17.09 -20.16 -9.11
C LYS A 743 -17.78 -18.79 -9.11
N ALA A 744 -19.10 -18.74 -8.92
CA ALA A 744 -19.84 -17.51 -8.65
C ALA A 744 -20.14 -17.40 -7.15
N TRP A 745 -19.73 -16.29 -6.53
CA TRP A 745 -20.02 -16.02 -5.12
C TRP A 745 -21.41 -15.41 -4.96
N ARG A 746 -22.14 -15.89 -3.94
CA ARG A 746 -23.49 -15.43 -3.58
C ARG A 746 -23.59 -15.17 -2.09
N PHE A 747 -24.40 -14.19 -1.74
CA PHE A 747 -24.61 -13.73 -0.38
C PHE A 747 -26.09 -13.89 -0.04
N ILE A 748 -26.41 -14.75 0.93
CA ILE A 748 -27.76 -14.79 1.50
C ILE A 748 -27.82 -13.74 2.59
N VAL A 749 -28.67 -12.75 2.38
CA VAL A 749 -28.74 -11.54 3.18
C VAL A 749 -30.10 -11.46 3.86
N HIS A 750 -30.09 -11.20 5.16
CA HIS A 750 -31.29 -10.90 5.95
C HIS A 750 -31.56 -9.40 5.89
N CYS A 751 -32.72 -9.01 5.37
CA CYS A 751 -33.06 -7.61 5.15
C CYS A 751 -33.55 -6.93 6.42
N TYR A 752 -33.21 -5.65 6.54
CA TYR A 752 -33.72 -4.74 7.56
C TYR A 752 -34.54 -3.62 6.89
N GLU A 753 -35.63 -3.25 7.54
CA GLU A 753 -36.44 -2.09 7.17
C GLU A 753 -35.94 -0.85 7.91
N THR A 754 -35.82 0.27 7.18
CA THR A 754 -35.44 1.56 7.75
C THR A 754 -36.67 2.26 8.32
N ILE A 755 -36.63 2.53 9.63
CA ILE A 755 -37.75 3.12 10.38
C ILE A 755 -37.69 4.65 10.29
N SER A 756 -36.52 5.23 10.60
CA SER A 756 -36.32 6.68 10.58
C SER A 756 -34.83 7.04 10.54
N PHE A 757 -34.52 8.28 10.16
CA PHE A 757 -33.20 8.86 10.36
C PHE A 757 -33.20 9.70 11.66
N ARG A 758 -32.25 9.43 12.55
CA ARG A 758 -32.07 10.15 13.82
C ARG A 758 -31.02 11.24 13.64
N GLU A 759 -31.47 12.48 13.42
CA GLU A 759 -30.60 13.62 13.09
C GLU A 759 -29.49 13.86 14.13
N ASN A 760 -29.87 13.93 15.41
CA ASN A 760 -28.95 14.15 16.53
C ASN A 760 -27.85 13.07 16.67
N LEU A 761 -28.13 11.85 16.18
CA LEU A 761 -27.20 10.73 16.19
C LEU A 761 -26.53 10.49 14.83
N HIS A 762 -27.01 11.17 13.78
CA HIS A 762 -26.65 10.97 12.38
C HIS A 762 -26.64 9.49 11.95
N CYS A 763 -27.71 8.77 12.26
CA CYS A 763 -27.82 7.34 11.94
C CYS A 763 -29.26 6.92 11.60
N TYR A 764 -29.40 5.75 10.98
CA TYR A 764 -30.68 5.14 10.67
C TYR A 764 -31.08 4.18 11.79
N GLU A 765 -32.31 4.35 12.28
CA GLU A 765 -32.99 3.37 13.11
C GLU A 765 -33.62 2.32 12.19
N ILE A 766 -33.35 1.04 12.44
CA ILE A 766 -33.77 -0.06 11.58
C ILE A 766 -34.45 -1.18 12.39
N SER A 767 -35.25 -2.00 11.72
CA SER A 767 -35.84 -3.21 12.29
C SER A 767 -35.60 -4.43 11.42
N PRO A 768 -35.38 -5.62 12.00
CA PRO A 768 -35.25 -6.85 11.22
C PRO A 768 -36.56 -7.20 10.52
N SER A 769 -36.51 -7.41 9.21
CA SER A 769 -37.67 -7.89 8.44
C SER A 769 -37.77 -9.42 8.48
N ASN A 770 -38.80 -10.00 7.85
CA ASN A 770 -38.89 -11.44 7.60
C ASN A 770 -38.28 -11.87 6.25
N ALA A 771 -37.70 -10.93 5.49
CA ALA A 771 -37.23 -11.16 4.14
C ALA A 771 -35.75 -11.58 4.09
N TYR A 772 -35.47 -12.51 3.18
CA TYR A 772 -34.11 -12.87 2.76
C TYR A 772 -33.97 -12.63 1.27
N VAL A 773 -32.81 -12.18 0.85
CA VAL A 773 -32.46 -12.01 -0.57
C VAL A 773 -31.12 -12.67 -0.87
N VAL A 774 -30.92 -13.06 -2.12
CA VAL A 774 -29.65 -13.59 -2.61
C VAL A 774 -29.02 -12.52 -3.49
N LEU A 775 -27.82 -12.06 -3.11
CA LEU A 775 -27.10 -11.02 -3.84
C LEU A 775 -25.79 -11.57 -4.40
N GLY A 776 -25.37 -11.04 -5.54
CA GLY A 776 -24.03 -11.07 -6.07
C GLY A 776 -23.15 -9.96 -5.49
N GLU A 777 -21.85 -10.04 -5.74
CA GLU A 777 -20.88 -9.07 -5.22
C GLU A 777 -21.09 -7.63 -5.74
N ASN A 778 -21.68 -7.46 -6.92
CA ASN A 778 -21.92 -6.15 -7.56
C ASN A 778 -23.27 -5.53 -7.18
N GLU A 779 -24.09 -6.22 -6.38
CA GLU A 779 -25.41 -5.74 -5.96
C GLU A 779 -25.37 -5.01 -4.60
N PHE A 780 -24.20 -4.98 -3.94
CA PHE A 780 -23.98 -4.09 -2.81
C PHE A 780 -23.61 -2.68 -3.30
N LEU A 781 -24.23 -1.66 -2.71
CA LEU A 781 -23.97 -0.26 -3.07
C LEU A 781 -22.73 0.32 -2.37
N THR A 782 -22.29 -0.31 -1.27
CA THR A 782 -21.10 0.09 -0.52
C THR A 782 -20.03 -0.99 -0.55
N TYR A 783 -18.77 -0.58 -0.62
CA TYR A 783 -17.61 -1.48 -0.57
C TYR A 783 -17.09 -1.72 0.86
N LYS A 784 -17.70 -1.09 1.86
CA LYS A 784 -17.39 -1.25 3.28
C LYS A 784 -18.64 -1.74 4.01
N ALA A 785 -18.47 -2.77 4.82
CA ALA A 785 -19.49 -3.19 5.76
C ALA A 785 -19.68 -2.14 6.86
N GLU A 786 -20.94 -1.89 7.20
CA GLU A 786 -21.35 -1.06 8.32
C GLU A 786 -21.45 -1.88 9.60
N ASP A 787 -21.33 -1.20 10.74
CA ASP A 787 -21.59 -1.80 12.05
C ASP A 787 -23.01 -1.47 12.49
N CYS A 788 -23.76 -2.50 12.86
CA CYS A 788 -25.09 -2.38 13.48
C CYS A 788 -24.98 -2.42 15.01
N TYR A 789 -25.60 -1.44 15.67
CA TYR A 789 -25.63 -1.31 17.13
C TYR A 789 -27.03 -1.59 17.66
N PHE A 790 -27.14 -2.44 18.67
CA PHE A 790 -28.38 -2.64 19.42
C PHE A 790 -28.32 -1.84 20.71
N LEU A 791 -29.06 -0.74 20.79
CA LEU A 791 -29.07 0.21 21.90
C LEU A 791 -30.52 0.56 22.24
N ASN A 792 -30.88 0.63 23.53
CA ASN A 792 -32.23 0.99 23.99
C ASN A 792 -33.37 0.20 23.30
N ASN A 793 -33.17 -1.09 23.03
CA ASN A 793 -34.10 -1.98 22.31
C ASN A 793 -34.34 -1.67 20.83
N SER A 794 -33.55 -0.79 20.22
CA SER A 794 -33.58 -0.49 18.78
C SER A 794 -32.26 -0.84 18.11
N TYR A 795 -32.31 -1.15 16.81
CA TYR A 795 -31.11 -1.33 15.99
C TYR A 795 -30.77 -0.03 15.27
N PHE A 796 -29.50 0.33 15.25
CA PHE A 796 -28.98 1.52 14.59
C PHE A 796 -27.85 1.17 13.64
N VAL A 797 -27.89 1.75 12.45
CA VAL A 797 -26.78 1.67 11.49
C VAL A 797 -26.44 3.08 11.05
N ARG A 798 -25.14 3.41 11.07
CA ARG A 798 -24.63 4.66 10.50
C ARG A 798 -24.08 4.37 9.12
N VAL A 799 -24.24 5.33 8.21
CA VAL A 799 -23.52 5.34 6.94
C VAL A 799 -22.39 6.37 7.02
N PRO A 800 -21.22 6.11 6.41
CA PRO A 800 -20.04 6.98 6.53
C PRO A 800 -20.14 8.27 5.71
N TYR A 801 -21.04 8.32 4.73
CA TYR A 801 -21.29 9.46 3.85
C TYR A 801 -22.70 9.38 3.23
N ARG A 802 -23.12 10.45 2.55
CA ARG A 802 -24.39 10.49 1.79
C ARG A 802 -24.29 9.59 0.57
N LEU A 803 -25.19 8.61 0.51
CA LEU A 803 -25.31 7.67 -0.60
C LEU A 803 -26.09 8.33 -1.74
N THR A 804 -25.85 7.86 -2.97
CA THR A 804 -26.47 8.39 -4.18
C THR A 804 -26.95 7.22 -5.01
N HIS A 805 -28.17 7.31 -5.53
CA HIS A 805 -28.66 6.37 -6.54
C HIS A 805 -27.99 6.66 -7.88
N VAL A 806 -27.35 5.64 -8.44
CA VAL A 806 -26.76 5.64 -9.79
C VAL A 806 -27.63 4.72 -10.63
N GLU A 807 -28.24 5.26 -11.69
CA GLU A 807 -29.11 4.51 -12.61
C GLU A 807 -28.34 3.52 -13.50
#